data_AF-A0A1G2YSK7-F1
#
_entry.id   AF-A0A1G2YSK7-F1
#
_cell.length_a   1.000
_cell.length_b   1.000
_cell.length_c   1.000
_cell.angle_alpha   90.00
_cell.angle_beta   90.00
_cell.angle_gamma   90.00
#
_symmetry.space_group_name_H-M   'P 1'
#
loop_
_entity.id
_entity.type
_entity.pdbx_description
1 polymer ?
#
loop_
_entity_poly.entity_id
_entity_poly.type
_entity_poly.pdbx_seq_one_letter_code
_entity_poly.pdbx_strand_id
1 'polypeptide(L)'
;MPTVRSFTVLPTLPDILKDLDIIARNMFWSWNSEFLELFKRIDSDLWSASGHNPVKMLGSVSQAKLDELALNQGFLGQLKRANEKLKSYFEKPTWYENVCSKCDNPTIAYFSAEFGVHECLPIYAGGLGILAGDHLKSASDLGVPLVGVGLLYQKGYFRQYLNIDGWQQEIYVENDFYNMPIELVRKESGRPLTISVEYPGRCVIAQIWCVSIGRVKLYLLDTNVHANSPIDRMITSSLYGGDRELRIRQEIMLGIGGLKALTAMGIIPTVCHMNEGHAAFMALERIRELRTTENMTFDEAVEATSAGNVFTIHTPVKAGLDEFRVELMDKYFGGYFPKLGINRKRFLGLGRILPDDDSEPFKMPILALRLSSSTNGVSKLHGQISRGIWGSLWPGIPRNEVPIISITNGIHIKNWISDEIDSLYERYLGLNWSEEAMDKSLWESIDQIPDEEFWRMHQRCKEQLIVFARNRLKAQMQRRGTYHTELNHAEEVLDPEALTIGFARRFASYKRGNLLLKDPRRIINLLTDQDRPLQIIFAGKAHPKDTEGKDIIRQIIHFANQNNVRRRVVFLEDYNIDIARFLVRGVDVWLNNPRRPMEASGTSGMKAAVNGVLNMSTSDGWWCEGYTQDGGWVIGVGENYEDNDYQDLVESQAIYDMLENEVIPLFYTRSADNLPRAWIRRIKNSIKWIAPRFNTHRMVAEYTQRFYNPSAAKWRYLTEESCARAKAFSNWKS
;
A
#
# COMPACT_ATOMS: atom_id res chain seq x y z
N MET A 1 -43.74 -7.09 -5.86
CA MET A 1 -42.32 -7.52 -5.96
C MET A 1 -42.15 -8.70 -5.02
N PRO A 2 -41.58 -9.84 -5.45
CA PRO A 2 -41.27 -10.92 -4.52
C PRO A 2 -40.25 -10.39 -3.49
N THR A 3 -40.57 -10.57 -2.21
CA THR A 3 -39.68 -10.23 -1.11
C THR A 3 -38.55 -11.25 -1.08
N VAL A 4 -37.43 -10.93 -1.73
CA VAL A 4 -36.21 -11.75 -1.65
C VAL A 4 -35.71 -11.65 -0.21
N ARG A 5 -35.86 -12.73 0.57
CA ARG A 5 -35.24 -12.86 1.89
C ARG A 5 -33.84 -13.45 1.68
N SER A 6 -32.82 -12.67 1.98
CA SER A 6 -31.45 -13.18 2.06
C SER A 6 -31.25 -13.88 3.40
N PHE A 7 -30.72 -15.10 3.35
CA PHE A 7 -30.31 -15.86 4.53
C PHE A 7 -28.78 -15.99 4.49
N THR A 8 -28.11 -15.62 5.58
CA THR A 8 -26.69 -15.92 5.77
C THR A 8 -26.59 -17.28 6.42
N VAL A 9 -26.13 -18.29 5.67
CA VAL A 9 -25.86 -19.63 6.20
C VAL A 9 -24.42 -19.63 6.72
N LEU A 10 -24.26 -19.79 8.03
CA LEU A 10 -22.95 -19.98 8.64
C LEU A 10 -22.76 -21.48 8.92
N PRO A 11 -21.62 -22.08 8.53
CA PRO A 11 -21.31 -23.44 8.94
C PRO A 11 -21.18 -23.50 10.45
N THR A 12 -21.69 -24.58 11.05
CA THR A 12 -21.55 -24.79 12.48
C THR A 12 -20.17 -25.39 12.72
N LEU A 13 -19.22 -24.55 13.12
CA LEU A 13 -17.91 -25.02 13.55
C LEU A 13 -18.09 -25.89 14.81
N PRO A 14 -17.57 -27.13 14.82
CA PRO A 14 -17.46 -27.91 16.04
C PRO A 14 -16.78 -27.10 17.15
N ASP A 15 -17.19 -27.28 18.41
CA ASP A 15 -16.68 -26.47 19.52
C ASP A 15 -15.14 -26.46 19.61
N ILE A 16 -14.52 -27.60 19.31
CA ILE A 16 -13.07 -27.78 19.32
C ILE A 16 -12.34 -27.02 18.20
N LEU A 17 -13.08 -26.56 17.18
CA LEU A 17 -12.56 -25.81 16.03
C LEU A 17 -12.90 -24.30 16.09
N LYS A 18 -13.55 -23.82 17.16
CA LYS A 18 -13.96 -22.40 17.30
C LYS A 18 -12.80 -21.40 17.18
N ASP A 19 -11.60 -21.80 17.59
CA ASP A 19 -10.40 -20.96 17.45
C ASP A 19 -10.08 -20.59 15.98
N LEU A 20 -10.55 -21.37 15.00
CA LEU A 20 -10.41 -21.03 13.58
C LEU A 20 -11.12 -19.72 13.23
N ASP A 21 -12.30 -19.45 13.81
CA ASP A 21 -13.04 -18.22 13.55
C ASP A 21 -12.33 -17.00 14.16
N ILE A 22 -11.76 -17.16 15.35
CA ILE A 22 -10.94 -16.13 16.02
C ILE A 22 -9.73 -15.78 15.15
N ILE A 23 -9.00 -16.79 14.67
CA ILE A 23 -7.85 -16.59 13.79
C ILE A 23 -8.31 -15.96 12.47
N ALA A 24 -9.37 -16.46 11.83
CA ALA A 24 -9.85 -15.96 10.55
C ALA A 24 -10.25 -14.47 10.57
N ARG A 25 -10.77 -13.98 11.70
CA ARG A 25 -11.26 -12.61 11.87
C ARG A 25 -10.18 -11.58 12.25
N ASN A 26 -8.97 -12.02 12.57
CA ASN A 26 -7.84 -11.12 12.80
C ASN A 26 -6.78 -11.27 11.72
N MET A 27 -6.55 -10.22 10.94
CA MET A 27 -5.63 -10.22 9.81
C MET A 27 -4.16 -10.52 10.16
N PHE A 28 -3.79 -10.70 11.43
CA PHE A 28 -2.48 -11.22 11.83
C PHE A 28 -2.11 -12.53 11.11
N TRP A 29 -3.09 -13.32 10.67
CA TRP A 29 -2.85 -14.47 9.78
C TRP A 29 -2.14 -14.12 8.48
N SER A 30 -2.27 -12.89 7.98
CA SER A 30 -1.81 -12.51 6.65
C SER A 30 -0.30 -12.30 6.54
N TRP A 31 0.43 -12.24 7.66
CA TRP A 31 1.90 -12.15 7.68
C TRP A 31 2.55 -13.16 8.62
N ASN A 32 1.88 -14.31 8.80
CA ASN A 32 2.36 -15.40 9.64
C ASN A 32 2.10 -16.74 8.93
N SER A 33 3.18 -17.40 8.51
CA SER A 33 3.14 -18.63 7.73
C SER A 33 2.37 -19.75 8.41
N GLU A 34 2.47 -19.89 9.74
CA GLU A 34 1.78 -20.95 10.50
C GLU A 34 0.25 -20.85 10.39
N PHE A 35 -0.30 -19.63 10.35
CA PHE A 35 -1.73 -19.42 10.15
C PHE A 35 -2.15 -19.69 8.69
N LEU A 36 -1.32 -19.29 7.71
CA LEU A 36 -1.60 -19.58 6.30
C LEU A 36 -1.61 -21.09 6.01
N GLU A 37 -0.64 -21.83 6.56
CA GLU A 37 -0.55 -23.27 6.43
C GLU A 37 -1.72 -23.99 7.11
N LEU A 38 -2.25 -23.44 8.19
CA LEU A 38 -3.46 -23.97 8.83
C LEU A 38 -4.65 -23.97 7.86
N PHE A 39 -4.89 -22.85 7.15
CA PHE A 39 -5.96 -22.77 6.17
C PHE A 39 -5.71 -23.63 4.93
N LYS A 40 -4.48 -23.64 4.37
CA LYS A 40 -4.14 -24.51 3.24
C LYS A 40 -4.34 -26.00 3.56
N ARG A 41 -4.06 -26.41 4.81
CA ARG A 41 -4.23 -27.80 5.26
C ARG A 41 -5.70 -28.23 5.36
N ILE A 42 -6.62 -27.29 5.55
CA ILE A 42 -8.06 -27.59 5.52
C ILE A 42 -8.44 -28.08 4.11
N ASP A 43 -8.12 -27.25 3.11
CA ASP A 43 -8.32 -27.52 1.68
C ASP A 43 -7.56 -26.47 0.84
N SER A 44 -6.51 -26.86 0.13
CA SER A 44 -5.66 -25.94 -0.64
C SER A 44 -6.38 -25.36 -1.87
N ASP A 45 -7.23 -26.13 -2.52
CA ASP A 45 -7.93 -25.68 -3.73
C ASP A 45 -9.02 -24.68 -3.36
N LEU A 46 -9.74 -24.94 -2.26
CA LEU A 46 -10.72 -24.02 -1.71
C LEU A 46 -10.07 -22.75 -1.15
N TRP A 47 -8.88 -22.85 -0.55
CA TRP A 47 -8.11 -21.67 -0.14
C TRP A 47 -7.85 -20.73 -1.33
N SER A 48 -7.38 -21.26 -2.46
CA SER A 48 -7.19 -20.46 -3.68
C SER A 48 -8.52 -19.98 -4.28
N ALA A 49 -9.55 -20.82 -4.35
CA ALA A 49 -10.87 -20.45 -4.90
C ALA A 49 -11.61 -19.40 -4.06
N SER A 50 -11.36 -19.35 -2.76
CA SER A 50 -11.89 -18.32 -1.86
C SER A 50 -11.18 -16.96 -2.01
N GLY A 51 -10.12 -16.88 -2.82
CA GLY A 51 -9.29 -15.68 -2.94
C GLY A 51 -8.43 -15.45 -1.69
N HIS A 52 -7.98 -16.54 -1.06
CA HIS A 52 -7.19 -16.51 0.17
C HIS A 52 -7.91 -15.77 1.31
N ASN A 53 -9.22 -16.02 1.43
CA ASN A 53 -10.08 -15.40 2.44
C ASN A 53 -10.53 -16.47 3.44
N PRO A 54 -10.03 -16.46 4.67
CA PRO A 54 -10.33 -17.51 5.63
C PRO A 54 -11.80 -17.51 6.06
N VAL A 55 -12.46 -16.36 6.14
CA VAL A 55 -13.88 -16.28 6.49
C VAL A 55 -14.74 -16.91 5.40
N LYS A 56 -14.51 -16.53 4.14
CA LYS A 56 -15.21 -17.11 2.99
C LYS A 56 -14.91 -18.60 2.85
N MET A 57 -13.66 -19.01 3.09
CA MET A 57 -13.25 -20.41 3.06
C MET A 57 -14.02 -21.21 4.10
N LEU A 58 -14.00 -20.80 5.38
CA LEU A 58 -14.72 -21.50 6.44
C LEU A 58 -16.21 -21.59 6.13
N GLY A 59 -16.80 -20.53 5.55
CA GLY A 59 -18.17 -20.50 5.04
C GLY A 59 -18.48 -21.51 3.91
N SER A 60 -17.45 -21.97 3.19
CA SER A 60 -17.57 -22.83 2.00
C SER A 60 -17.10 -24.27 2.23
N VAL A 61 -16.38 -24.55 3.33
CA VAL A 61 -15.91 -25.90 3.67
C VAL A 61 -17.11 -26.79 4.02
N SER A 62 -17.10 -28.03 3.53
CA SER A 62 -18.17 -28.99 3.84
C SER A 62 -18.16 -29.41 5.32
N GLN A 63 -19.35 -29.64 5.90
CA GLN A 63 -19.46 -30.07 7.30
C GLN A 63 -18.70 -31.38 7.56
N ALA A 64 -18.76 -32.35 6.65
CA ALA A 64 -18.03 -33.60 6.75
C ALA A 64 -16.51 -33.39 6.88
N LYS A 65 -15.95 -32.39 6.18
CA LYS A 65 -14.53 -32.05 6.29
C LYS A 65 -14.20 -31.42 7.64
N LEU A 66 -15.07 -30.55 8.16
CA LEU A 66 -14.90 -29.98 9.50
C LEU A 66 -14.96 -31.06 10.59
N ASP A 67 -15.87 -32.01 10.46
CA ASP A 67 -16.01 -33.12 11.41
C ASP A 67 -14.78 -34.06 11.36
N GLU A 68 -14.22 -34.31 10.17
CA GLU A 68 -12.95 -35.04 10.00
C GLU A 68 -11.79 -34.31 10.70
N LEU A 69 -11.67 -32.99 10.51
CA LEU A 69 -10.64 -32.17 11.14
C LEU A 69 -10.77 -32.13 12.66
N ALA A 70 -12.00 -32.16 13.18
CA ALA A 70 -12.27 -32.20 14.61
C ALA A 70 -11.78 -33.50 15.29
N LEU A 71 -11.54 -34.58 14.51
CA LEU A 71 -10.96 -35.83 15.00
C LEU A 71 -9.45 -35.93 14.73
N ASN A 72 -8.90 -35.06 13.89
CA ASN A 72 -7.50 -35.10 13.48
C ASN A 72 -6.57 -34.46 14.53
N GLN A 73 -5.92 -35.29 15.36
CA GLN A 73 -5.02 -34.82 16.43
C GLN A 73 -3.87 -33.94 15.92
N GLY A 74 -3.34 -34.21 14.73
CA GLY A 74 -2.27 -33.42 14.14
C GLY A 74 -2.74 -32.02 13.70
N PHE A 75 -3.99 -31.89 13.26
CA PHE A 75 -4.59 -30.59 12.95
C PHE A 75 -4.93 -29.82 14.22
N LEU A 76 -5.56 -30.47 15.20
CA LEU A 76 -5.89 -29.87 16.49
C LEU A 76 -4.65 -29.35 17.22
N GLY A 77 -3.54 -30.10 17.20
CA GLY A 77 -2.27 -29.65 17.76
C GLY A 77 -1.70 -28.42 17.06
N GLN A 78 -1.87 -28.30 15.74
CA GLN A 78 -1.46 -27.12 14.97
C GLN A 78 -2.37 -25.92 15.30
N LEU A 79 -3.69 -26.11 15.35
CA LEU A 79 -4.64 -25.08 15.73
C LEU A 79 -4.36 -24.53 17.14
N LYS A 80 -4.04 -25.41 18.10
CA LYS A 80 -3.69 -25.01 19.47
C LYS A 80 -2.43 -24.12 19.49
N ARG A 81 -1.36 -24.52 18.81
CA ARG A 81 -0.12 -23.72 18.71
C ARG A 81 -0.37 -22.36 18.05
N ALA A 82 -1.16 -22.36 16.98
CA ALA A 82 -1.59 -21.16 16.30
C ALA A 82 -2.33 -20.21 17.27
N ASN A 83 -3.29 -20.70 18.04
CA ASN A 83 -4.01 -19.90 19.03
C ASN A 83 -3.09 -19.40 20.16
N GLU A 84 -2.19 -20.24 20.68
CA GLU A 84 -1.18 -19.84 21.69
C GLU A 84 -0.27 -18.73 21.16
N LYS A 85 0.15 -18.82 19.89
CA LYS A 85 0.94 -17.78 19.23
C LYS A 85 0.17 -16.47 19.07
N LEU A 86 -1.13 -16.53 18.74
CA LEU A 86 -1.99 -15.34 18.69
C LEU A 86 -2.10 -14.67 20.06
N LYS A 87 -2.33 -15.46 21.12
CA LYS A 87 -2.38 -14.95 22.51
C LYS A 87 -1.06 -14.33 22.94
N SER A 88 0.04 -15.05 22.72
CA SER A 88 1.39 -14.55 22.98
C SER A 88 1.68 -13.26 22.22
N TYR A 89 1.25 -13.17 20.96
CA TYR A 89 1.36 -11.94 20.19
C TYR A 89 0.66 -10.79 20.87
N PHE A 90 -0.52 -10.94 21.48
CA PHE A 90 -1.20 -9.84 22.17
C PHE A 90 -0.63 -9.49 23.54
N GLU A 91 -0.14 -10.48 24.28
CA GLU A 91 0.30 -10.32 25.67
C GLU A 91 1.76 -9.86 25.80
N LYS A 92 2.58 -10.09 24.76
CA LYS A 92 4.01 -9.74 24.79
C LYS A 92 4.21 -8.21 24.87
N PRO A 93 5.14 -7.74 25.73
CA PRO A 93 5.53 -6.33 25.77
C PRO A 93 6.01 -5.84 24.41
N THR A 94 5.54 -4.66 24.04
CA THR A 94 5.77 -4.06 22.73
C THR A 94 6.92 -3.05 22.76
N TRP A 95 7.46 -2.73 21.58
CA TRP A 95 8.44 -1.66 21.44
C TRP A 95 7.92 -0.33 22.01
N TYR A 96 6.66 0.01 21.76
CA TYR A 96 6.06 1.26 22.24
C TYR A 96 6.00 1.31 23.75
N GLU A 97 5.58 0.23 24.42
CA GLU A 97 5.57 0.15 25.90
C GLU A 97 6.98 0.32 26.48
N ASN A 98 8.00 -0.28 25.85
CA ASN A 98 9.38 -0.19 26.31
C ASN A 98 9.97 1.22 26.12
N VAL A 99 9.76 1.84 24.96
CA VAL A 99 10.36 3.14 24.61
C VAL A 99 9.57 4.33 25.16
N CYS A 100 8.25 4.20 25.28
CA CYS A 100 7.33 5.28 25.66
C CYS A 100 6.71 5.07 27.04
N SER A 101 7.35 4.29 27.94
CA SER A 101 6.88 3.99 29.31
C SER A 101 6.57 5.21 30.19
N LYS A 102 7.03 6.41 29.81
CA LYS A 102 6.77 7.69 30.48
C LYS A 102 5.87 8.66 29.69
N CYS A 103 5.36 8.25 28.54
CA CYS A 103 4.50 9.08 27.70
C CYS A 103 3.03 8.81 28.00
N ASP A 104 2.23 9.86 28.13
CA ASP A 104 0.76 9.74 28.20
C ASP A 104 0.24 9.05 26.93
N ASN A 105 -0.53 7.98 27.09
CA ASN A 105 -1.02 7.13 26.01
C ASN A 105 -1.84 7.93 24.98
N PRO A 106 -1.28 8.30 23.81
CA PRO A 106 -1.99 9.07 22.80
C PRO A 106 -2.95 8.16 22.02
N THR A 107 -3.94 8.76 21.36
CA THR A 107 -4.75 8.06 20.36
C THR A 107 -4.43 8.66 18.99
N ILE A 108 -3.87 7.84 18.11
CA ILE A 108 -3.47 8.26 16.76
C ILE A 108 -4.49 7.74 15.75
N ALA A 109 -5.11 8.63 14.96
CA ALA A 109 -5.99 8.25 13.87
C ALA A 109 -5.29 8.47 12.53
N TYR A 110 -5.05 7.38 11.80
CA TYR A 110 -4.41 7.37 10.48
C TYR A 110 -5.47 7.27 9.37
N PHE A 111 -5.69 8.38 8.68
CA PHE A 111 -6.69 8.50 7.62
C PHE A 111 -6.07 8.21 6.26
N SER A 112 -6.67 7.30 5.50
CA SER A 112 -6.30 7.06 4.10
C SER A 112 -7.50 6.66 3.25
N ALA A 113 -7.43 7.01 1.97
CA ALA A 113 -8.43 6.57 0.99
C ALA A 113 -8.27 5.10 0.61
N GLU A 114 -7.11 4.48 0.85
CA GLU A 114 -6.83 3.09 0.50
C GLU A 114 -5.96 2.36 1.53
N PHE A 115 -6.18 1.04 1.68
CA PHE A 115 -5.43 0.16 2.57
C PHE A 115 -5.15 -1.19 1.90
N GLY A 116 -3.88 -1.48 1.62
CA GLY A 116 -3.40 -2.71 0.97
C GLY A 116 -2.91 -3.72 1.98
N VAL A 117 -3.82 -4.30 2.77
CA VAL A 117 -3.48 -5.28 3.83
C VAL A 117 -3.29 -6.68 3.24
N HIS A 118 -4.24 -7.14 2.42
CA HIS A 118 -4.24 -8.45 1.77
C HIS A 118 -5.20 -8.45 0.57
N GLU A 119 -5.04 -9.36 -0.40
CA GLU A 119 -5.89 -9.43 -1.61
C GLU A 119 -7.37 -9.74 -1.33
N CYS A 120 -7.68 -10.32 -0.17
CA CYS A 120 -9.06 -10.58 0.26
C CYS A 120 -9.79 -9.31 0.74
N LEU A 121 -9.07 -8.20 0.94
CA LEU A 121 -9.61 -6.89 1.30
C LEU A 121 -9.22 -5.88 0.21
N PRO A 122 -9.93 -5.86 -0.95
CA PRO A 122 -9.50 -5.14 -2.15
C PRO A 122 -9.81 -3.63 -2.10
N ILE A 123 -9.45 -2.96 -1.01
CA ILE A 123 -9.64 -1.51 -0.80
C ILE A 123 -8.35 -0.71 -1.10
N TYR A 124 -7.60 -1.15 -2.11
CA TYR A 124 -6.35 -0.53 -2.55
C TYR A 124 -6.21 -0.56 -4.07
N ALA A 125 -5.47 0.41 -4.62
CA ALA A 125 -5.15 0.51 -6.04
C ALA A 125 -3.63 0.51 -6.31
N GLY A 126 -2.81 1.00 -5.38
CA GLY A 126 -1.37 1.14 -5.64
C GLY A 126 -0.48 1.28 -4.40
N GLY A 127 0.67 1.92 -4.61
CA GLY A 127 1.73 2.00 -3.61
C GLY A 127 1.36 2.76 -2.33
N LEU A 128 0.46 3.75 -2.41
CA LEU A 128 -0.03 4.52 -1.26
C LEU A 128 -0.80 3.60 -0.29
N GLY A 129 -1.72 2.79 -0.80
CA GLY A 129 -2.49 1.83 -0.02
C GLY A 129 -1.64 0.70 0.51
N ILE A 130 -0.69 0.18 -0.29
CA ILE A 130 0.25 -0.83 0.19
C ILE A 130 1.08 -0.30 1.36
N LEU A 131 1.57 0.94 1.28
CA LEU A 131 2.28 1.57 2.39
C LEU A 131 1.37 1.72 3.61
N ALA A 132 0.12 2.15 3.43
CA ALA A 132 -0.85 2.25 4.53
C ALA A 132 -1.06 0.89 5.22
N GLY A 133 -1.19 -0.20 4.44
CA GLY A 133 -1.28 -1.56 4.97
C GLY A 133 -0.05 -1.98 5.80
N ASP A 134 1.15 -1.77 5.25
CA ASP A 134 2.41 -2.06 5.94
C ASP A 134 2.62 -1.17 7.18
N HIS A 135 2.12 0.07 7.16
CA HIS A 135 2.12 1.00 8.30
C HIS A 135 1.25 0.45 9.44
N LEU A 136 0.04 -0.05 9.14
CA LEU A 136 -0.84 -0.64 10.17
C LEU A 136 -0.26 -1.94 10.75
N LYS A 137 0.37 -2.79 9.92
CA LYS A 137 1.06 -4.00 10.39
C LYS A 137 2.21 -3.66 11.34
N SER A 138 3.05 -2.70 10.94
CA SER A 138 4.15 -2.22 11.79
C SER A 138 3.68 -1.54 13.07
N ALA A 139 2.62 -0.72 13.00
CA ALA A 139 2.04 -0.12 14.20
C ALA A 139 1.49 -1.19 15.16
N SER A 140 0.92 -2.27 14.62
CA SER A 140 0.46 -3.41 15.41
C SER A 140 1.60 -4.19 16.08
N ASP A 141 2.68 -4.46 15.36
CA ASP A 141 3.84 -5.17 15.91
C ASP A 141 4.58 -4.34 16.96
N LEU A 142 4.73 -3.04 16.69
CA LEU A 142 5.40 -2.11 17.61
C LEU A 142 4.52 -1.68 18.79
N GLY A 143 3.22 -1.98 18.79
CA GLY A 143 2.28 -1.58 19.85
C GLY A 143 1.93 -0.10 19.86
N VAL A 144 2.06 0.60 18.74
CA VAL A 144 1.69 2.03 18.65
C VAL A 144 0.17 2.16 18.76
N PRO A 145 -0.37 3.04 19.62
CA PRO A 145 -1.81 3.18 19.87
C PRO A 145 -2.52 3.92 18.72
N LEU A 146 -2.61 3.23 17.58
CA LEU A 146 -3.06 3.75 16.31
C LEU A 146 -4.33 3.02 15.84
N VAL A 147 -5.26 3.79 15.28
CA VAL A 147 -6.43 3.30 14.54
C VAL A 147 -6.36 3.79 13.10
N GLY A 148 -6.75 2.95 12.15
CA GLY A 148 -6.91 3.32 10.75
C GLY A 148 -8.33 3.83 10.49
N VAL A 149 -8.49 4.78 9.58
CA VAL A 149 -9.80 5.28 9.11
C VAL A 149 -9.81 5.36 7.59
N GLY A 150 -10.82 4.75 6.96
CA GLY A 150 -10.98 4.72 5.51
C GLY A 150 -12.44 4.58 5.07
N LEU A 151 -12.63 4.31 3.78
CA LEU A 151 -13.94 3.99 3.19
C LEU A 151 -14.00 2.51 2.82
N LEU A 152 -15.17 1.88 3.00
CA LEU A 152 -15.40 0.50 2.59
C LEU A 152 -15.99 0.47 1.17
N TYR A 153 -15.16 0.23 0.17
CA TYR A 153 -15.62 0.24 -1.22
C TYR A 153 -16.30 -1.09 -1.62
N GLN A 154 -17.58 -1.02 -2.00
CA GLN A 154 -18.38 -2.18 -2.42
C GLN A 154 -17.71 -2.97 -3.54
N LYS A 155 -17.08 -2.30 -4.50
CA LYS A 155 -16.43 -2.91 -5.67
C LYS A 155 -14.91 -2.90 -5.61
N GLY A 156 -14.33 -2.41 -4.51
CA GLY A 156 -12.89 -2.22 -4.39
C GLY A 156 -12.30 -1.36 -5.51
N TYR A 157 -11.11 -1.74 -5.98
CA TYR A 157 -10.56 -1.34 -7.28
C TYR A 157 -10.94 -2.35 -8.37
N PHE A 158 -10.84 -1.95 -9.64
CA PHE A 158 -11.25 -2.83 -10.73
C PHE A 158 -10.33 -4.06 -10.89
N ARG A 159 -10.92 -5.12 -11.43
CA ARG A 159 -10.23 -6.32 -11.93
C ARG A 159 -9.88 -6.13 -13.40
N GLN A 160 -8.63 -6.43 -13.74
CA GLN A 160 -8.11 -6.28 -15.08
C GLN A 160 -8.32 -7.56 -15.89
N TYR A 161 -8.71 -7.42 -17.15
CA TYR A 161 -8.49 -8.44 -18.17
C TYR A 161 -8.11 -7.75 -19.47
N LEU A 162 -7.45 -8.45 -20.38
CA LEU A 162 -7.13 -7.88 -21.69
C LEU A 162 -8.01 -8.53 -22.75
N ASN A 163 -8.44 -7.73 -23.71
CA ASN A 163 -9.15 -8.25 -24.88
C ASN A 163 -8.16 -8.96 -25.85
N ILE A 164 -8.66 -9.41 -27.01
CA ILE A 164 -7.87 -10.18 -27.98
C ILE A 164 -6.66 -9.40 -28.52
N ASP A 165 -6.75 -8.08 -28.57
CA ASP A 165 -5.71 -7.16 -29.06
C ASP A 165 -4.74 -6.72 -27.94
N GLY A 166 -4.89 -7.25 -26.72
CA GLY A 166 -4.06 -6.87 -25.58
C GLY A 166 -4.46 -5.55 -24.93
N TRP A 167 -5.59 -4.96 -25.32
CA TRP A 167 -6.11 -3.74 -24.69
C TRP A 167 -6.76 -4.05 -23.35
N GLN A 168 -6.41 -3.27 -22.33
CA GLN A 168 -6.96 -3.41 -21.00
C GLN A 168 -8.45 -3.04 -20.92
N GLN A 169 -9.19 -3.92 -20.25
CA GLN A 169 -10.58 -3.75 -19.85
C GLN A 169 -10.72 -3.86 -18.32
N GLU A 170 -11.80 -3.25 -17.80
CA GLU A 170 -12.10 -3.18 -16.38
C GLU A 170 -13.36 -3.99 -16.03
N ILE A 171 -13.29 -4.82 -14.97
CA ILE A 171 -14.45 -5.49 -14.36
C ILE A 171 -14.57 -5.02 -12.91
N TYR A 172 -15.77 -4.65 -12.49
CA TYR A 172 -16.04 -4.23 -11.11
C TYR A 172 -16.87 -5.31 -10.40
N VAL A 173 -16.19 -6.12 -9.60
CA VAL A 173 -16.81 -7.22 -8.84
C VAL A 173 -17.29 -6.70 -7.50
N GLU A 174 -18.53 -7.01 -7.12
CA GLU A 174 -19.05 -6.64 -5.80
C GLU A 174 -18.50 -7.56 -4.72
N ASN A 175 -18.03 -6.96 -3.63
CA ASN A 175 -17.54 -7.63 -2.44
C ASN A 175 -18.72 -8.05 -1.57
N ASP A 176 -18.65 -9.26 -1.03
CA ASP A 176 -19.58 -9.70 0.01
C ASP A 176 -18.97 -9.47 1.39
N PHE A 177 -19.34 -8.34 1.99
CA PHE A 177 -18.83 -7.89 3.28
C PHE A 177 -19.05 -8.90 4.42
N TYR A 178 -20.10 -9.72 4.37
CA TYR A 178 -20.39 -10.70 5.42
C TYR A 178 -19.46 -11.93 5.35
N ASN A 179 -18.85 -12.17 4.20
CA ASN A 179 -17.88 -13.23 3.97
C ASN A 179 -16.42 -12.72 3.98
N MET A 180 -16.19 -11.49 4.42
CA MET A 180 -14.87 -10.88 4.57
C MET A 180 -14.44 -10.88 6.04
N PRO A 181 -13.12 -10.76 6.35
CA PRO A 181 -12.61 -10.64 7.72
C PRO A 181 -12.87 -9.25 8.31
N ILE A 182 -14.13 -8.82 8.30
CA ILE A 182 -14.59 -7.51 8.76
C ILE A 182 -15.86 -7.67 9.59
N GLU A 183 -16.08 -6.75 10.53
CA GLU A 183 -17.20 -6.82 11.46
C GLU A 183 -17.97 -5.51 11.49
N LEU A 184 -19.30 -5.58 11.47
CA LEU A 184 -20.15 -4.40 11.58
C LEU A 184 -20.13 -3.90 13.03
N VAL A 185 -19.74 -2.64 13.23
CA VAL A 185 -19.77 -2.00 14.54
C VAL A 185 -21.23 -1.78 14.94
N ARG A 186 -21.58 -2.21 16.16
CA ARG A 186 -22.95 -2.17 16.68
C ARG A 186 -23.02 -1.35 17.96
N LYS A 187 -24.19 -0.74 18.18
CA LYS A 187 -24.57 -0.18 19.48
C LYS A 187 -24.84 -1.32 20.47
N GLU A 188 -24.92 -1.01 21.75
CA GLU A 188 -25.35 -1.96 22.80
C GLU A 188 -26.70 -2.63 22.50
N SER A 189 -27.59 -1.93 21.79
CA SER A 189 -28.88 -2.48 21.30
C SER A 189 -28.77 -3.54 20.20
N GLY A 190 -27.55 -3.87 19.73
CA GLY A 190 -27.30 -4.80 18.62
C GLY A 190 -27.54 -4.20 17.22
N ARG A 191 -28.10 -2.98 17.13
CA ARG A 191 -28.27 -2.28 15.84
C ARG A 191 -26.94 -1.73 15.33
N PRO A 192 -26.75 -1.61 13.99
CA PRO A 192 -25.55 -0.98 13.43
C PRO A 192 -25.32 0.42 14.01
N LEU A 193 -24.09 0.74 14.35
CA LEU A 193 -23.68 2.09 14.67
C LEU A 193 -23.59 2.89 13.37
N THR A 194 -24.29 4.02 13.32
CA THR A 194 -24.37 4.88 12.14
C THR A 194 -24.08 6.32 12.49
N ILE A 195 -23.44 7.03 11.59
CA ILE A 195 -23.26 8.49 11.63
C ILE A 195 -24.04 9.18 10.53
N SER A 196 -24.19 10.49 10.64
CA SER A 196 -24.81 11.35 9.63
C SER A 196 -23.84 12.47 9.25
N VAL A 197 -23.65 12.67 7.95
CA VAL A 197 -22.83 13.76 7.38
C VAL A 197 -23.72 14.62 6.50
N GLU A 198 -23.59 15.93 6.60
CA GLU A 198 -24.41 16.88 5.84
C GLU A 198 -23.86 17.06 4.42
N TYR A 199 -24.78 17.02 3.47
CA TYR A 199 -24.57 17.23 2.05
C TYR A 199 -25.60 18.27 1.56
N PRO A 200 -25.46 18.80 0.32
CA PRO A 200 -26.39 19.80 -0.20
C PRO A 200 -27.84 19.29 -0.16
N GLY A 201 -28.65 19.94 0.67
CA GLY A 201 -30.08 19.65 0.84
C GLY A 201 -30.43 18.34 1.56
N ARG A 202 -29.45 17.60 2.12
CA ARG A 202 -29.72 16.28 2.74
C ARG A 202 -28.62 15.83 3.70
N CYS A 203 -28.92 14.81 4.49
CA CYS A 203 -27.93 14.08 5.27
C CYS A 203 -27.66 12.72 4.64
N VAL A 204 -26.40 12.32 4.58
CA VAL A 204 -25.97 10.99 4.15
C VAL A 204 -25.54 10.20 5.38
N ILE A 205 -26.10 9.00 5.50
CA ILE A 205 -25.84 8.08 6.60
C ILE A 205 -24.68 7.16 6.23
N ALA A 206 -23.77 6.90 7.16
CA ALA A 206 -22.77 5.85 7.00
C ALA A 206 -22.81 4.88 8.17
N GLN A 207 -22.75 3.59 7.89
CA GLN A 207 -22.47 2.56 8.90
C GLN A 207 -20.96 2.32 8.98
N ILE A 208 -20.50 1.76 10.11
CA ILE A 208 -19.07 1.59 10.40
C ILE A 208 -18.73 0.11 10.47
N TRP A 209 -17.72 -0.30 9.72
CA TRP A 209 -17.14 -1.63 9.77
C TRP A 209 -15.75 -1.59 10.40
N CYS A 210 -15.35 -2.66 11.06
CA CYS A 210 -14.06 -2.80 11.73
C CYS A 210 -13.28 -3.99 11.15
N VAL A 211 -12.00 -3.77 10.86
CA VAL A 211 -11.03 -4.81 10.51
C VAL A 211 -9.99 -4.88 11.63
N SER A 212 -9.74 -6.07 12.16
CA SER A 212 -8.68 -6.28 13.14
C SER A 212 -7.37 -6.62 12.42
N ILE A 213 -6.36 -5.75 12.55
CA ILE A 213 -5.03 -5.92 11.96
C ILE A 213 -4.05 -6.09 13.12
N GLY A 214 -3.92 -7.32 13.61
CA GLY A 214 -3.25 -7.59 14.87
C GLY A 214 -3.90 -6.81 16.01
N ARG A 215 -3.13 -5.91 16.65
CA ARG A 215 -3.55 -4.97 17.71
C ARG A 215 -4.29 -3.74 17.17
N VAL A 216 -4.04 -3.36 15.91
CA VAL A 216 -4.61 -2.15 15.31
C VAL A 216 -6.02 -2.41 14.81
N LYS A 217 -6.92 -1.44 15.00
CA LYS A 217 -8.27 -1.44 14.43
C LYS A 217 -8.33 -0.51 13.23
N LEU A 218 -8.84 -1.00 12.10
CA LEU A 218 -9.13 -0.20 10.91
C LEU A 218 -10.64 -0.05 10.77
N TYR A 219 -11.13 1.19 10.85
CA TYR A 219 -12.54 1.53 10.69
C TYR A 219 -12.84 2.00 9.28
N LEU A 220 -13.85 1.41 8.66
CA LEU A 220 -14.22 1.67 7.27
C LEU A 220 -15.68 2.10 7.20
N LEU A 221 -15.92 3.26 6.58
CA LEU A 221 -17.26 3.83 6.45
C LEU A 221 -17.95 3.30 5.19
N ASP A 222 -19.21 2.90 5.33
CA ASP A 222 -20.05 2.41 4.24
C ASP A 222 -21.36 3.20 4.13
N THR A 223 -21.56 3.80 2.97
CA THR A 223 -22.77 4.57 2.62
C THR A 223 -23.83 3.73 1.89
N ASN A 224 -23.53 2.47 1.56
CA ASN A 224 -24.44 1.56 0.88
C ASN A 224 -25.52 1.00 1.84
N VAL A 225 -26.30 1.91 2.43
CA VAL A 225 -27.39 1.60 3.35
C VAL A 225 -28.74 2.00 2.76
N HIS A 226 -29.80 1.24 3.08
CA HIS A 226 -31.14 1.49 2.55
C HIS A 226 -31.69 2.88 2.85
N ALA A 227 -31.27 3.49 3.96
CA ALA A 227 -31.69 4.83 4.36
C ALA A 227 -31.19 5.94 3.41
N ASN A 228 -30.15 5.67 2.62
CA ASN A 228 -29.60 6.62 1.65
C ASN A 228 -30.28 6.50 0.28
N SER A 229 -30.28 7.60 -0.47
CA SER A 229 -30.66 7.61 -1.88
C SER A 229 -29.71 6.75 -2.72
N PRO A 230 -30.12 6.24 -3.89
CA PRO A 230 -29.23 5.45 -4.76
C PRO A 230 -27.94 6.19 -5.12
N ILE A 231 -28.00 7.51 -5.32
CA ILE A 231 -26.84 8.34 -5.65
C ILE A 231 -25.87 8.46 -4.46
N ASP A 232 -26.38 8.45 -3.23
CA ASP A 232 -25.57 8.53 -2.01
C ASP A 232 -24.90 7.22 -1.64
N ARG A 233 -25.54 6.08 -1.94
CA ARG A 233 -24.90 4.76 -1.82
C ARG A 233 -23.66 4.63 -2.71
N MET A 234 -23.61 5.39 -3.81
CA MET A 234 -22.47 5.37 -4.72
C MET A 234 -21.21 6.01 -4.15
N ILE A 235 -21.26 6.76 -3.04
CA ILE A 235 -20.08 7.37 -2.42
C ILE A 235 -19.05 6.29 -2.09
N THR A 236 -19.49 5.14 -1.56
CA THR A 236 -18.63 3.99 -1.23
C THR A 236 -18.71 2.87 -2.27
N SER A 237 -19.02 3.19 -3.53
CA SER A 237 -19.13 2.16 -4.59
C SER A 237 -17.77 1.61 -5.04
N SER A 238 -16.83 2.46 -5.44
CA SER A 238 -15.54 2.04 -6.00
C SER A 238 -14.42 3.03 -5.64
N LEU A 239 -13.22 2.50 -5.43
CA LEU A 239 -12.01 3.27 -5.17
C LEU A 239 -11.56 4.00 -6.45
N TYR A 240 -11.32 5.31 -6.34
CA TYR A 240 -10.93 6.18 -7.46
C TYR A 240 -11.87 6.12 -8.68
N GLY A 241 -13.14 5.74 -8.47
CA GLY A 241 -14.17 5.75 -9.50
C GLY A 241 -14.85 7.12 -9.65
N GLY A 242 -15.69 7.22 -10.69
CA GLY A 242 -16.56 8.39 -10.90
C GLY A 242 -15.86 9.64 -11.44
N ASP A 243 -16.48 10.78 -11.15
CA ASP A 243 -16.06 12.12 -11.56
C ASP A 243 -15.55 12.94 -10.35
N ARG A 244 -15.21 14.22 -10.59
CA ARG A 244 -14.73 15.12 -9.53
C ARG A 244 -15.79 15.35 -8.44
N GLU A 245 -17.08 15.25 -8.77
CA GLU A 245 -18.16 15.41 -7.79
C GLU A 245 -18.30 14.17 -6.90
N LEU A 246 -18.18 12.95 -7.43
CA LEU A 246 -18.10 11.77 -6.57
C LEU A 246 -16.86 11.84 -5.67
N ARG A 247 -15.73 12.33 -6.20
CA ARG A 247 -14.47 12.44 -5.48
C ARG A 247 -14.58 13.35 -4.24
N ILE A 248 -15.12 14.58 -4.38
CA ILE A 248 -15.29 15.47 -3.22
C ILE A 248 -16.23 14.85 -2.17
N ARG A 249 -17.26 14.12 -2.59
CA ARG A 249 -18.18 13.43 -1.66
C ARG A 249 -17.47 12.31 -0.90
N GLN A 250 -16.60 11.56 -1.56
CA GLN A 250 -15.75 10.57 -0.89
C GLN A 250 -14.82 11.22 0.13
N GLU A 251 -14.16 12.32 -0.22
CA GLU A 251 -13.24 13.03 0.68
C GLU A 251 -13.97 13.67 1.87
N ILE A 252 -15.20 14.18 1.67
CA ILE A 252 -16.08 14.65 2.75
C ILE A 252 -16.42 13.49 3.70
N MET A 253 -16.86 12.34 3.17
CA MET A 253 -17.17 11.19 4.01
C MET A 253 -15.93 10.64 4.73
N LEU A 254 -14.79 10.57 4.05
CA LEU A 254 -13.53 10.11 4.63
C LEU A 254 -13.04 11.05 5.75
N GLY A 255 -13.00 12.35 5.48
CA GLY A 255 -12.47 13.33 6.43
C GLY A 255 -13.45 13.65 7.55
N ILE A 256 -14.59 14.26 7.21
CA ILE A 256 -15.62 14.68 8.18
C ILE A 256 -16.33 13.45 8.77
N GLY A 257 -16.78 12.54 7.91
CA GLY A 257 -17.46 11.32 8.37
C GLY A 257 -16.53 10.45 9.20
N GLY A 258 -15.26 10.28 8.79
CA GLY A 258 -14.29 9.49 9.55
C GLY A 258 -14.07 10.01 10.98
N LEU A 259 -13.94 11.32 11.17
CA LEU A 259 -13.82 11.88 12.52
C LEU A 259 -15.11 11.68 13.33
N LYS A 260 -16.28 11.94 12.74
CA LYS A 260 -17.57 11.68 13.40
C LYS A 260 -17.77 10.22 13.79
N ALA A 261 -17.26 9.28 12.99
CA ALA A 261 -17.30 7.86 13.28
C ALA A 261 -16.47 7.52 14.53
N LEU A 262 -15.26 8.07 14.63
CA LEU A 262 -14.42 7.92 15.83
C LEU A 262 -15.12 8.48 17.08
N THR A 263 -15.64 9.72 17.00
CA THR A 263 -16.38 10.36 18.10
C THR A 263 -17.60 9.53 18.52
N ALA A 264 -18.36 8.98 17.56
CA ALA A 264 -19.53 8.13 17.85
C ALA A 264 -19.16 6.79 18.52
N MET A 265 -17.92 6.34 18.38
CA MET A 265 -17.37 5.16 19.07
C MET A 265 -16.67 5.51 20.40
N GLY A 266 -16.67 6.79 20.79
CA GLY A 266 -15.95 7.26 21.99
C GLY A 266 -14.44 7.35 21.82
N ILE A 267 -13.93 7.31 20.58
CA ILE A 267 -12.51 7.41 20.26
C ILE A 267 -12.19 8.87 19.94
N ILE A 268 -11.42 9.53 20.80
CA ILE A 268 -11.03 10.94 20.63
C ILE A 268 -9.54 11.00 20.26
N PRO A 269 -9.19 11.21 18.98
CA PRO A 269 -7.79 11.19 18.56
C PRO A 269 -7.04 12.45 18.98
N THR A 270 -5.98 12.27 19.77
CA THR A 270 -5.02 13.35 20.05
C THR A 270 -4.24 13.75 18.81
N VAL A 271 -3.95 12.77 17.93
CA VAL A 271 -3.21 12.98 16.68
C VAL A 271 -4.04 12.47 15.52
N CYS A 272 -4.18 13.29 14.46
CA CYS A 272 -4.73 12.84 13.19
C CYS A 272 -3.67 12.93 12.09
N HIS A 273 -3.37 11.80 11.46
CA HIS A 273 -2.44 11.69 10.35
C HIS A 273 -3.20 11.54 9.04
N MET A 274 -3.03 12.51 8.14
CA MET A 274 -3.53 12.51 6.77
C MET A 274 -2.49 11.88 5.83
N ASN A 275 -2.82 10.71 5.28
CA ASN A 275 -2.03 10.04 4.26
C ASN A 275 -2.46 10.55 2.87
N GLU A 276 -1.73 11.55 2.34
CA GLU A 276 -2.11 12.39 1.18
C GLU A 276 -3.35 13.27 1.45
N GLY A 277 -3.62 14.25 0.56
CA GLY A 277 -4.64 15.29 0.75
C GLY A 277 -6.10 14.80 0.84
N HIS A 278 -6.37 13.53 0.55
CA HIS A 278 -7.72 12.95 0.45
C HIS A 278 -8.55 13.08 1.74
N ALA A 279 -7.89 13.18 2.89
CA ALA A 279 -8.54 13.29 4.19
C ALA A 279 -8.49 14.71 4.78
N ALA A 280 -8.06 15.72 4.01
CA ALA A 280 -7.79 17.06 4.56
C ALA A 280 -9.02 17.75 5.18
N PHE A 281 -10.24 17.39 4.75
CA PHE A 281 -11.48 17.88 5.36
C PHE A 281 -11.67 17.42 6.82
N MET A 282 -10.97 16.38 7.28
CA MET A 282 -10.93 15.98 8.69
C MET A 282 -10.47 17.14 9.58
N ALA A 283 -9.47 17.92 9.14
CA ALA A 283 -8.97 19.05 9.91
C ALA A 283 -10.04 20.14 10.10
N LEU A 284 -10.92 20.33 9.12
CA LEU A 284 -12.05 21.26 9.21
C LEU A 284 -13.11 20.78 10.22
N GLU A 285 -13.39 19.48 10.31
CA GLU A 285 -14.30 18.96 11.34
C GLU A 285 -13.68 19.12 12.73
N ARG A 286 -12.38 18.84 12.92
CA ARG A 286 -11.68 19.09 14.21
C ARG A 286 -11.83 20.54 14.65
N ILE A 287 -11.63 21.49 13.73
CA ILE A 287 -11.81 22.93 14.02
C ILE A 287 -13.26 23.21 14.43
N ARG A 288 -14.23 22.72 13.65
CA ARG A 288 -15.65 22.91 13.92
C ARG A 288 -16.07 22.34 15.28
N GLU A 289 -15.58 21.16 15.65
CA GLU A 289 -15.84 20.54 16.95
C GLU A 289 -15.32 21.41 18.10
N LEU A 290 -14.03 21.78 18.10
CA LEU A 290 -13.46 22.63 19.17
C LEU A 290 -14.16 23.99 19.26
N ARG A 291 -14.50 24.62 18.14
CA ARG A 291 -15.26 25.87 18.17
C ARG A 291 -16.59 25.73 18.89
N THR A 292 -17.28 24.61 18.65
CA THR A 292 -18.60 24.35 19.23
C THR A 292 -18.50 23.98 20.70
N THR A 293 -17.52 23.17 21.09
CA THR A 293 -17.38 22.67 22.48
C THR A 293 -16.68 23.65 23.41
N GLU A 294 -15.70 24.42 22.92
CA GLU A 294 -14.83 25.31 23.72
C GLU A 294 -15.08 26.81 23.46
N ASN A 295 -16.11 27.14 22.67
CA ASN A 295 -16.51 28.50 22.27
C ASN A 295 -15.34 29.32 21.70
N MET A 296 -14.61 28.73 20.75
CA MET A 296 -13.43 29.33 20.14
C MET A 296 -13.76 30.06 18.83
N THR A 297 -12.98 31.09 18.52
CA THR A 297 -12.89 31.64 17.16
C THR A 297 -12.25 30.63 16.21
N PHE A 298 -12.30 30.91 14.90
CA PHE A 298 -11.65 30.04 13.91
C PHE A 298 -10.13 29.99 14.11
N ASP A 299 -9.49 31.13 14.33
CA ASP A 299 -8.04 31.24 14.50
C ASP A 299 -7.55 30.47 15.72
N GLU A 300 -8.20 30.64 16.87
CA GLU A 300 -7.85 29.92 18.09
C GLU A 300 -7.97 28.40 17.89
N ALA A 301 -9.03 27.94 17.21
CA ALA A 301 -9.25 26.53 16.96
C ALA A 301 -8.26 25.95 15.92
N VAL A 302 -7.81 26.74 14.94
CA VAL A 302 -6.74 26.34 14.01
C VAL A 302 -5.42 26.13 14.75
N GLU A 303 -5.05 27.05 15.65
CA GLU A 303 -3.83 26.93 16.46
C GLU A 303 -3.87 25.67 17.34
N ALA A 304 -5.01 25.38 18.00
CA ALA A 304 -5.17 24.16 18.77
C ALA A 304 -5.09 22.89 17.89
N THR A 305 -5.85 22.83 16.79
CA THR A 305 -5.96 21.60 15.97
C THR A 305 -4.74 21.29 15.14
N SER A 306 -4.08 22.29 14.57
CA SER A 306 -2.89 22.08 13.74
C SER A 306 -1.75 21.40 14.50
N ALA A 307 -1.62 21.64 15.81
CA ALA A 307 -0.65 20.96 16.68
C ALA A 307 -0.81 19.42 16.69
N GLY A 308 -2.04 18.92 16.59
CA GLY A 308 -2.37 17.49 16.54
C GLY A 308 -2.42 16.89 15.14
N ASN A 309 -2.20 17.68 14.08
CA ASN A 309 -2.33 17.21 12.70
C ASN A 309 -0.96 16.91 12.06
N VAL A 310 -0.87 15.74 11.43
CA VAL A 310 0.29 15.25 10.67
C VAL A 310 -0.12 15.07 9.21
N PHE A 311 0.70 15.51 8.26
CA PHE A 311 0.44 15.37 6.83
C PHE A 311 1.63 14.77 6.08
N THR A 312 1.40 13.65 5.40
CA THR A 312 2.39 13.05 4.50
C THR A 312 2.02 13.31 3.04
N ILE A 313 2.98 13.85 2.27
CA ILE A 313 2.85 14.09 0.83
C ILE A 313 3.46 12.91 0.07
N HIS A 314 2.70 12.33 -0.86
CA HIS A 314 3.16 11.20 -1.69
C HIS A 314 3.34 11.56 -3.16
N THR A 315 2.77 12.68 -3.59
CA THR A 315 2.74 13.05 -5.00
C THR A 315 3.93 13.96 -5.37
N PRO A 316 4.80 13.55 -6.31
CA PRO A 316 5.98 14.32 -6.69
C PRO A 316 5.69 15.43 -7.71
N VAL A 317 4.47 15.52 -8.24
CA VAL A 317 4.07 16.46 -9.31
C VAL A 317 2.72 17.13 -9.05
N LYS A 318 2.58 18.39 -9.45
CA LYS A 318 1.34 19.16 -9.28
C LYS A 318 0.12 18.53 -9.98
N ALA A 319 0.33 17.88 -11.14
CA ALA A 319 -0.76 17.31 -11.94
C ALA A 319 -1.44 16.08 -11.31
N GLY A 320 -0.84 15.46 -10.30
CA GLY A 320 -1.38 14.26 -9.63
C GLY A 320 -2.24 14.54 -8.40
N LEU A 321 -2.47 15.81 -8.07
CA LEU A 321 -3.09 16.24 -6.82
C LEU A 321 -4.59 16.48 -6.98
N ASP A 322 -5.35 16.16 -5.93
CA ASP A 322 -6.78 16.48 -5.88
C ASP A 322 -6.97 18.01 -5.79
N GLU A 323 -7.67 18.54 -6.79
CA GLU A 323 -8.12 19.93 -6.85
C GLU A 323 -9.59 20.01 -7.26
N PHE A 324 -10.32 20.90 -6.59
CA PHE A 324 -11.74 21.11 -6.81
C PHE A 324 -11.99 22.51 -7.34
N ARG A 325 -12.88 22.61 -8.33
CA ARG A 325 -13.33 23.91 -8.80
C ARG A 325 -14.13 24.61 -7.71
N VAL A 326 -14.09 25.94 -7.73
CA VAL A 326 -14.72 26.79 -6.73
C VAL A 326 -16.23 26.52 -6.61
N GLU A 327 -16.91 26.26 -7.73
CA GLU A 327 -18.37 26.01 -7.72
C GLU A 327 -18.71 24.72 -6.96
N LEU A 328 -17.82 23.73 -7.01
CA LEU A 328 -17.99 22.49 -6.27
C LEU A 328 -17.77 22.71 -4.76
N MET A 329 -16.79 23.52 -4.40
CA MET A 329 -16.58 23.92 -3.00
C MET A 329 -17.77 24.72 -2.47
N ASP A 330 -18.32 25.65 -3.24
CA ASP A 330 -19.50 26.43 -2.85
C ASP A 330 -20.73 25.53 -2.65
N LYS A 331 -20.94 24.59 -3.58
CA LYS A 331 -22.03 23.62 -3.49
C LYS A 331 -21.97 22.83 -2.18
N TYR A 332 -20.82 22.24 -1.86
CA TYR A 332 -20.69 21.30 -0.74
C TYR A 332 -20.36 21.95 0.61
N PHE A 333 -19.68 23.10 0.62
CA PHE A 333 -19.23 23.78 1.83
C PHE A 333 -19.90 25.15 2.08
N GLY A 334 -20.78 25.63 1.20
CA GLY A 334 -21.48 26.91 1.39
C GLY A 334 -22.21 27.01 2.73
N GLY A 335 -22.90 25.95 3.15
CA GLY A 335 -23.54 25.85 4.48
C GLY A 335 -22.56 25.52 5.62
N TYR A 336 -21.31 25.21 5.30
CA TYR A 336 -20.28 24.82 6.26
C TYR A 336 -19.39 26.01 6.68
N PHE A 337 -19.19 27.02 5.81
CA PHE A 337 -18.39 28.21 6.15
C PHE A 337 -18.85 28.89 7.46
N PRO A 338 -20.17 29.15 7.66
CA PRO A 338 -20.63 29.77 8.91
C PRO A 338 -20.40 28.89 10.14
N LYS A 339 -20.44 27.56 9.99
CA LYS A 339 -20.15 26.60 11.08
C LYS A 339 -18.68 26.64 11.49
N LEU A 340 -17.79 27.02 10.57
CA LEU A 340 -16.39 27.35 10.86
C LEU A 340 -16.19 28.79 11.35
N GLY A 341 -17.20 29.65 11.26
CA GLY A 341 -17.13 31.03 11.73
C GLY A 341 -16.35 31.94 10.78
N ILE A 342 -16.25 31.54 9.51
CA ILE A 342 -15.53 32.28 8.47
C ILE A 342 -16.41 32.49 7.25
N ASN A 343 -16.08 33.48 6.44
CA ASN A 343 -16.76 33.71 5.17
C ASN A 343 -16.18 32.84 4.04
N ARG A 344 -16.87 32.84 2.90
CA ARG A 344 -16.47 32.11 1.69
C ARG A 344 -15.04 32.42 1.25
N LYS A 345 -14.67 33.70 1.18
CA LYS A 345 -13.34 34.13 0.70
C LYS A 345 -12.23 33.54 1.55
N ARG A 346 -12.38 33.64 2.88
CA ARG A 346 -11.44 33.09 3.86
C ARG A 346 -11.33 31.57 3.76
N PHE A 347 -12.46 30.87 3.59
CA PHE A 347 -12.46 29.42 3.40
C PHE A 347 -11.70 29.01 2.15
N LEU A 348 -12.01 29.62 0.99
CA LEU A 348 -11.34 29.28 -0.27
C LEU A 348 -9.83 29.55 -0.20
N GLY A 349 -9.42 30.60 0.51
CA GLY A 349 -8.02 30.90 0.76
C GLY A 349 -7.23 29.79 1.50
N LEU A 350 -7.91 28.90 2.23
CA LEU A 350 -7.27 27.74 2.88
C LEU A 350 -6.75 26.71 1.87
N GLY A 351 -7.35 26.65 0.67
CA GLY A 351 -6.96 25.72 -0.39
C GLY A 351 -6.13 26.35 -1.50
N ARG A 352 -5.67 27.60 -1.34
CA ARG A 352 -5.00 28.38 -2.39
C ARG A 352 -3.56 28.74 -2.01
N ILE A 353 -2.67 28.80 -2.99
CA ILE A 353 -1.32 29.33 -2.81
C ILE A 353 -1.43 30.81 -2.49
N LEU A 354 -2.17 31.55 -3.34
CA LEU A 354 -2.47 32.95 -3.14
C LEU A 354 -3.91 33.06 -2.63
N PRO A 355 -4.14 33.35 -1.33
CA PRO A 355 -5.48 33.31 -0.73
C PRO A 355 -6.52 34.18 -1.46
N ASP A 356 -6.07 35.29 -2.04
CA ASP A 356 -6.91 36.27 -2.74
C ASP A 356 -7.06 36.03 -4.25
N ASP A 357 -6.42 35.00 -4.82
CA ASP A 357 -6.57 34.67 -6.24
C ASP A 357 -7.86 33.89 -6.50
N ASP A 358 -8.88 34.59 -7.00
CA ASP A 358 -10.18 33.99 -7.28
C ASP A 358 -10.21 33.01 -8.47
N SER A 359 -9.17 33.02 -9.31
CA SER A 359 -9.02 32.07 -10.42
C SER A 359 -8.44 30.73 -9.96
N GLU A 360 -7.78 30.69 -8.80
CA GLU A 360 -7.11 29.50 -8.31
C GLU A 360 -8.14 28.45 -7.79
N PRO A 361 -8.09 27.19 -8.27
CA PRO A 361 -8.93 26.11 -7.74
C PRO A 361 -8.48 25.74 -6.32
N PHE A 362 -9.38 25.10 -5.57
CA PHE A 362 -9.12 24.64 -4.21
C PHE A 362 -8.28 23.36 -4.22
N LYS A 363 -7.05 23.42 -3.73
CA LYS A 363 -6.10 22.29 -3.73
C LYS A 363 -6.03 21.65 -2.36
N MET A 364 -6.32 20.35 -2.30
CA MET A 364 -6.37 19.61 -1.03
C MET A 364 -5.03 19.53 -0.28
N PRO A 365 -3.87 19.38 -0.95
CA PRO A 365 -2.58 19.42 -0.27
C PRO A 365 -2.30 20.76 0.41
N ILE A 366 -2.79 21.88 -0.13
CA ILE A 366 -2.61 23.20 0.48
C ILE A 366 -3.44 23.28 1.77
N LEU A 367 -4.68 22.80 1.73
CA LEU A 367 -5.52 22.70 2.92
C LEU A 367 -4.82 21.88 4.01
N ALA A 368 -4.27 20.70 3.65
CA ALA A 368 -3.57 19.83 4.58
C ALA A 368 -2.29 20.48 5.13
N LEU A 369 -1.48 21.15 4.30
CA LEU A 369 -0.26 21.85 4.70
C LEU A 369 -0.56 23.00 5.67
N ARG A 370 -1.56 23.83 5.37
CA ARG A 370 -1.94 24.96 6.23
C ARG A 370 -2.50 24.52 7.58
N LEU A 371 -3.16 23.37 7.64
CA LEU A 371 -3.81 22.86 8.85
C LEU A 371 -3.01 21.78 9.59
N SER A 372 -1.71 21.63 9.29
CA SER A 372 -0.83 20.66 9.94
C SER A 372 0.44 21.31 10.47
N SER A 373 0.88 20.89 11.65
CA SER A 373 2.16 21.33 12.23
C SER A 373 3.34 20.42 11.87
N SER A 374 3.05 19.17 11.49
CA SER A 374 4.07 18.17 11.14
C SER A 374 3.83 17.70 9.71
N THR A 375 4.81 17.94 8.82
CA THR A 375 4.67 17.59 7.41
C THR A 375 5.93 16.93 6.85
N ASN A 376 5.77 15.91 6.00
CA ASN A 376 6.91 15.23 5.39
C ASN A 376 6.68 14.75 3.95
N GLY A 377 7.78 14.63 3.22
CA GLY A 377 7.90 13.77 2.05
C GLY A 377 8.37 12.35 2.42
N VAL A 378 8.28 11.44 1.44
CA VAL A 378 8.39 9.99 1.61
C VAL A 378 9.73 9.37 1.19
N SER A 379 10.66 10.22 0.78
CA SER A 379 12.09 9.96 0.57
C SER A 379 12.85 11.27 0.75
N LYS A 380 14.18 11.22 0.90
CA LYS A 380 15.01 12.42 1.03
C LYS A 380 14.91 13.31 -0.21
N LEU A 381 15.01 12.72 -1.40
CA LEU A 381 14.86 13.46 -2.66
C LEU A 381 13.47 14.08 -2.78
N HIS A 382 12.42 13.31 -2.45
CA HIS A 382 11.06 13.83 -2.49
C HIS A 382 10.81 14.96 -1.49
N GLY A 383 11.41 14.94 -0.30
CA GLY A 383 11.34 16.07 0.63
C GLY A 383 11.97 17.34 0.06
N GLN A 384 13.12 17.22 -0.62
CA GLN A 384 13.77 18.35 -1.30
C GLN A 384 12.91 18.92 -2.44
N ILE A 385 12.27 18.04 -3.22
CA ILE A 385 11.35 18.42 -4.30
C ILE A 385 10.10 19.09 -3.73
N SER A 386 9.50 18.50 -2.69
CA SER A 386 8.31 19.02 -2.02
C SER A 386 8.52 20.43 -1.49
N ARG A 387 9.68 20.71 -0.87
CA ARG A 387 10.06 22.07 -0.43
C ARG A 387 10.15 23.06 -1.58
N GLY A 388 10.50 22.61 -2.78
CA GLY A 388 10.48 23.45 -3.99
C GLY A 388 9.07 23.71 -4.53
N ILE A 389 8.21 22.68 -4.55
CA ILE A 389 6.84 22.78 -5.04
C ILE A 389 5.98 23.68 -4.14
N TRP A 390 6.15 23.54 -2.82
CA TRP A 390 5.28 24.16 -1.81
C TRP A 390 5.90 25.34 -1.09
N GLY A 391 7.16 25.71 -1.40
CA GLY A 391 7.87 26.77 -0.69
C GLY A 391 7.16 28.13 -0.72
N SER A 392 6.35 28.39 -1.76
CA SER A 392 5.55 29.62 -1.86
C SER A 392 4.50 29.79 -0.75
N LEU A 393 4.15 28.74 -0.01
CA LEU A 393 3.27 28.83 1.16
C LEU A 393 3.96 29.47 2.38
N TRP A 394 5.28 29.58 2.37
CA TRP A 394 6.09 30.18 3.43
C TRP A 394 6.97 31.31 2.86
N PRO A 395 6.36 32.47 2.50
CA PRO A 395 7.09 33.58 1.91
C PRO A 395 8.19 34.06 2.86
N GLY A 396 9.40 34.27 2.31
CA GLY A 396 10.57 34.72 3.08
C GLY A 396 11.34 33.61 3.80
N ILE A 397 10.86 32.36 3.80
CA ILE A 397 11.60 31.23 4.35
C ILE A 397 12.50 30.60 3.27
N PRO A 398 13.82 30.42 3.50
CA PRO A 398 14.69 29.70 2.59
C PRO A 398 14.18 28.28 2.28
N ARG A 399 14.37 27.81 1.03
CA ARG A 399 13.87 26.50 0.58
C ARG A 399 14.34 25.31 1.44
N ASN A 400 15.51 25.40 2.05
CA ASN A 400 16.05 24.39 2.97
C ASN A 400 15.39 24.41 4.36
N GLU A 401 14.73 25.50 4.73
CA GLU A 401 14.08 25.71 6.03
C GLU A 401 12.55 25.58 5.97
N VAL A 402 11.95 25.49 4.77
CA VAL A 402 10.54 25.15 4.59
C VAL A 402 10.21 23.90 5.42
N PRO A 403 9.17 23.91 6.28
CA PRO A 403 8.94 22.90 7.33
C PRO A 403 8.36 21.57 6.80
N ILE A 404 8.89 21.08 5.69
CA ILE A 404 8.60 19.77 5.10
C ILE A 404 9.87 18.92 5.21
N ILE A 405 9.87 17.97 6.15
CA ILE A 405 11.00 17.07 6.36
C ILE A 405 10.86 15.81 5.49
N SER A 406 11.68 14.79 5.75
CA SER A 406 11.58 13.48 5.10
C SER A 406 11.53 12.36 6.14
N ILE A 407 10.59 11.45 5.95
CA ILE A 407 10.57 10.12 6.58
C ILE A 407 10.52 9.14 5.42
N THR A 408 11.64 8.47 5.16
CA THR A 408 11.76 7.56 4.02
C THR A 408 10.84 6.35 4.22
N ASN A 409 10.06 6.00 3.21
CA ASN A 409 9.19 4.82 3.26
C ASN A 409 9.97 3.53 3.54
N GLY A 410 9.23 2.51 3.97
CA GLY A 410 9.74 1.14 4.08
C GLY A 410 8.66 0.13 3.72
N ILE A 411 8.97 -1.15 3.98
CA ILE A 411 8.05 -2.27 3.79
C ILE A 411 7.93 -3.09 5.08
N HIS A 412 6.82 -3.80 5.25
CA HIS A 412 6.70 -4.76 6.34
C HIS A 412 7.41 -6.06 5.95
N ILE A 413 8.68 -6.24 6.34
CA ILE A 413 9.56 -7.29 5.78
C ILE A 413 8.90 -8.68 5.89
N LYS A 414 8.42 -9.07 7.07
CA LYS A 414 7.76 -10.37 7.31
C LYS A 414 6.56 -10.63 6.39
N ASN A 415 5.89 -9.58 5.90
CA ASN A 415 4.76 -9.73 4.96
C ASN A 415 5.22 -10.04 3.53
N TRP A 416 6.41 -9.59 3.12
CA TRP A 416 6.86 -9.64 1.74
C TRP A 416 7.87 -10.74 1.44
N ILE A 417 8.54 -11.29 2.46
CA ILE A 417 9.47 -12.41 2.27
C ILE A 417 8.75 -13.74 1.98
N SER A 418 9.42 -14.66 1.28
CA SER A 418 8.95 -16.04 1.12
C SER A 418 9.12 -16.86 2.40
N ASP A 419 8.41 -17.98 2.50
CA ASP A 419 8.57 -18.92 3.63
C ASP A 419 9.97 -19.54 3.62
N GLU A 420 10.56 -19.75 2.43
CA GLU A 420 11.94 -20.20 2.25
C GLU A 420 12.96 -19.24 2.83
N ILE A 421 12.84 -17.94 2.51
CA ILE A 421 13.74 -16.89 3.03
C ILE A 421 13.49 -16.64 4.51
N ASP A 422 12.23 -16.69 4.95
CA ASP A 422 11.88 -16.55 6.37
C ASP A 422 12.53 -17.65 7.22
N SER A 423 12.45 -18.91 6.76
CA SER A 423 13.09 -20.05 7.42
C SER A 423 14.62 -19.91 7.48
N LEU A 424 15.22 -19.28 6.47
CA LEU A 424 16.65 -18.99 6.42
C LEU A 424 17.01 -17.92 7.46
N TYR A 425 16.23 -16.83 7.52
CA TYR A 425 16.43 -15.77 8.51
C TYR A 425 16.22 -16.27 9.94
N GLU A 426 15.18 -17.05 10.21
CA GLU A 426 14.97 -17.65 11.54
C GLU A 426 16.16 -18.49 12.01
N ARG A 427 16.81 -19.22 11.10
CA ARG A 427 17.96 -20.07 11.43
C ARG A 427 19.24 -19.28 11.72
N TYR A 428 19.52 -18.25 10.91
CA TYR A 428 20.82 -17.55 10.94
C TYR A 428 20.78 -16.20 11.67
N LEU A 429 19.62 -15.55 11.71
CA LEU A 429 19.39 -14.26 12.40
C LEU A 429 18.62 -14.47 13.72
N GLY A 430 18.02 -15.64 13.92
CA GLY A 430 17.30 -16.02 15.13
C GLY A 430 15.77 -15.89 15.01
N LEU A 431 15.04 -16.56 15.90
CA LEU A 431 13.57 -16.66 15.84
C LEU A 431 12.84 -15.30 15.96
N ASN A 432 13.47 -14.31 16.59
CA ASN A 432 12.90 -12.98 16.79
C ASN A 432 13.42 -11.94 15.78
N TRP A 433 14.11 -12.37 14.70
CA TRP A 433 14.75 -11.46 13.73
C TRP A 433 13.80 -10.37 13.22
N SER A 434 12.51 -10.68 13.06
CA SER A 434 11.53 -9.72 12.54
C SER A 434 11.23 -8.59 13.52
N GLU A 435 11.30 -8.82 14.83
CA GLU A 435 11.12 -7.79 15.85
C GLU A 435 12.38 -6.91 15.99
N GLU A 436 13.54 -7.49 15.69
CA GLU A 436 14.85 -6.84 15.74
C GLU A 436 15.28 -6.26 14.38
N ALA A 437 14.38 -6.26 13.38
CA ALA A 437 14.70 -5.88 12.00
C ALA A 437 15.22 -4.44 11.84
N MET A 438 15.00 -3.58 12.84
CA MET A 438 15.56 -2.22 12.90
C MET A 438 17.04 -2.20 13.28
N ASP A 439 17.55 -3.21 13.97
CA ASP A 439 18.96 -3.29 14.33
C ASP A 439 19.79 -3.66 13.10
N LYS A 440 20.72 -2.77 12.74
CA LYS A 440 21.63 -3.00 11.64
C LYS A 440 22.58 -4.18 11.90
N SER A 441 22.95 -4.43 13.17
CA SER A 441 23.89 -5.48 13.54
C SER A 441 23.35 -6.88 13.23
N LEU A 442 22.03 -7.08 13.37
CA LEU A 442 21.31 -8.30 13.01
C LEU A 442 21.64 -8.72 11.58
N TRP A 443 21.56 -7.77 10.64
CA TRP A 443 21.71 -8.03 9.22
C TRP A 443 23.13 -8.39 8.81
N GLU A 444 24.17 -8.06 9.58
CA GLU A 444 25.53 -8.54 9.29
C GLU A 444 25.63 -10.08 9.34
N SER A 445 24.73 -10.74 10.07
CA SER A 445 24.63 -12.21 10.14
C SER A 445 24.23 -12.86 8.80
N ILE A 446 23.77 -12.08 7.82
CA ILE A 446 23.51 -12.57 6.44
C ILE A 446 24.77 -13.17 5.81
N ASP A 447 25.97 -12.71 6.19
CA ASP A 447 27.23 -13.28 5.69
C ASP A 447 27.47 -14.71 6.17
N GLN A 448 26.87 -15.11 7.29
CA GLN A 448 27.00 -16.45 7.87
C GLN A 448 26.16 -17.49 7.13
N ILE A 449 25.18 -17.07 6.33
CA ILE A 449 24.37 -17.97 5.54
C ILE A 449 25.25 -18.61 4.45
N PRO A 450 25.37 -19.94 4.35
CA PRO A 450 26.12 -20.58 3.26
C PRO A 450 25.55 -20.21 1.89
N ASP A 451 26.42 -19.89 0.92
CA ASP A 451 25.98 -19.49 -0.43
C ASP A 451 25.14 -20.57 -1.13
N GLU A 452 25.49 -21.85 -0.97
CA GLU A 452 24.74 -22.98 -1.53
C GLU A 452 23.31 -23.00 -1.02
N GLU A 453 23.13 -22.80 0.29
CA GLU A 453 21.82 -22.80 0.90
C GLU A 453 20.99 -21.60 0.45
N PHE A 454 21.59 -20.40 0.45
CA PHE A 454 20.92 -19.19 -0.01
C PHE A 454 20.47 -19.35 -1.47
N TRP A 455 21.38 -19.81 -2.34
CA TRP A 455 21.10 -19.99 -3.76
C TRP A 455 19.99 -21.02 -4.01
N ARG A 456 19.99 -22.13 -3.26
CA ARG A 456 18.94 -23.14 -3.33
C ARG A 456 17.57 -22.56 -2.95
N MET A 457 17.49 -21.71 -1.93
CA MET A 457 16.24 -21.05 -1.55
C MET A 457 15.76 -20.07 -2.62
N HIS A 458 16.68 -19.30 -3.21
CA HIS A 458 16.38 -18.40 -4.33
C HIS A 458 15.83 -19.17 -5.55
N GLN A 459 16.50 -20.25 -5.96
CA GLN A 459 16.05 -21.10 -7.07
C GLN A 459 14.66 -21.70 -6.81
N ARG A 460 14.38 -22.15 -5.59
CA ARG A 460 13.05 -22.65 -5.21
C ARG A 460 11.97 -21.57 -5.34
N CYS A 461 12.24 -20.33 -4.92
CA CYS A 461 11.30 -19.22 -5.10
C CYS A 461 11.04 -18.92 -6.58
N LYS A 462 12.08 -19.02 -7.41
CA LYS A 462 12.00 -18.85 -8.86
C LYS A 462 11.19 -19.94 -9.56
N GLU A 463 11.40 -21.20 -9.20
CA GLU A 463 10.58 -22.33 -9.68
C GLU A 463 9.10 -22.12 -9.36
N GLN A 464 8.78 -21.73 -8.13
CA GLN A 464 7.41 -21.42 -7.70
C GLN A 464 6.79 -20.28 -8.52
N LEU A 465 7.56 -19.21 -8.79
CA LEU A 465 7.11 -18.11 -9.64
C LEU A 465 6.80 -18.59 -11.06
N ILE A 466 7.63 -19.45 -11.64
CA ILE A 466 7.42 -19.96 -13.00
C ILE A 466 6.16 -20.82 -13.06
N VAL A 467 5.96 -21.74 -12.12
CA VAL A 467 4.74 -22.55 -12.04
C VAL A 467 3.51 -21.66 -11.88
N PHE A 468 3.59 -20.65 -11.00
CA PHE A 468 2.53 -19.67 -10.81
C PHE A 468 2.21 -18.90 -12.10
N ALA A 469 3.24 -18.41 -12.80
CA ALA A 469 3.10 -17.66 -14.04
C ALA A 469 2.47 -18.50 -15.16
N ARG A 470 2.90 -19.76 -15.31
CA ARG A 470 2.32 -20.72 -16.27
C ARG A 470 0.84 -20.97 -15.99
N ASN A 471 0.48 -21.24 -14.73
CA ASN A 471 -0.91 -21.47 -14.32
C ASN A 471 -1.79 -20.25 -14.57
N ARG A 472 -1.29 -19.04 -14.25
CA ARG A 472 -1.99 -17.78 -14.52
C ARG A 472 -2.16 -17.52 -15.99
N LEU A 473 -1.12 -17.70 -16.79
CA LEU A 473 -1.17 -17.53 -18.23
C LEU A 473 -2.17 -18.50 -18.88
N LYS A 474 -2.16 -19.77 -18.46
CA LYS A 474 -3.13 -20.78 -18.91
C LYS A 474 -4.56 -20.35 -18.61
N ALA A 475 -4.84 -19.90 -17.39
CA ALA A 475 -6.17 -19.39 -17.02
C ALA A 475 -6.57 -18.14 -17.82
N GLN A 476 -5.63 -17.23 -18.08
CA GLN A 476 -5.85 -16.03 -18.92
C GLN A 476 -6.23 -16.43 -20.35
N MET A 477 -5.52 -17.37 -20.96
CA MET A 477 -5.78 -17.86 -22.32
C MET A 477 -7.12 -18.60 -22.41
N GLN A 478 -7.44 -19.45 -21.42
CA GLN A 478 -8.74 -20.14 -21.36
C GLN A 478 -9.91 -19.14 -21.33
N ARG A 479 -9.79 -18.04 -20.55
CA ARG A 479 -10.83 -16.99 -20.51
C ARG A 479 -11.05 -16.29 -21.85
N ARG A 480 -10.02 -16.21 -22.71
CA ARG A 480 -10.11 -15.59 -24.03
C ARG A 480 -10.67 -16.53 -25.11
N GLY A 481 -10.97 -17.78 -24.78
CA GLY A 481 -11.49 -18.77 -25.72
C GLY A 481 -10.42 -19.35 -26.66
N THR A 482 -9.16 -19.33 -26.24
CA THR A 482 -8.03 -19.88 -27.01
C THR A 482 -8.13 -21.40 -27.20
N TYR A 483 -7.78 -21.92 -28.38
CA TYR A 483 -7.84 -23.35 -28.71
C TYR A 483 -6.88 -24.20 -27.86
N HIS A 484 -7.20 -25.49 -27.68
CA HIS A 484 -6.46 -26.40 -26.80
C HIS A 484 -4.96 -26.54 -27.16
N THR A 485 -4.59 -26.46 -28.44
CA THR A 485 -3.20 -26.54 -28.92
C THR A 485 -2.33 -25.37 -28.47
N GLU A 486 -2.91 -24.18 -28.28
CA GLU A 486 -2.18 -23.01 -27.81
C GLU A 486 -2.07 -22.97 -26.27
N LEU A 487 -2.91 -23.71 -25.55
CA LEU A 487 -2.80 -23.84 -24.08
C LEU A 487 -1.52 -24.57 -23.67
N ASN A 488 -1.03 -25.50 -24.49
CA ASN A 488 0.26 -26.17 -24.24
C ASN A 488 1.43 -25.17 -24.26
N HIS A 489 1.34 -24.08 -25.04
CA HIS A 489 2.37 -23.05 -25.01
C HIS A 489 2.52 -22.42 -23.63
N ALA A 490 1.42 -22.23 -22.88
CA ALA A 490 1.47 -21.67 -21.54
C ALA A 490 2.18 -22.59 -20.53
N GLU A 491 2.27 -23.90 -20.81
CA GLU A 491 3.00 -24.86 -19.96
C GLU A 491 4.50 -24.86 -20.25
N GLU A 492 4.90 -24.37 -21.43
CA GLU A 492 6.29 -24.34 -21.92
C GLU A 492 6.95 -22.95 -21.83
N VAL A 493 6.23 -21.91 -21.40
CA VAL A 493 6.85 -20.59 -21.21
C VAL A 493 7.74 -20.56 -19.97
N LEU A 494 8.77 -19.72 -20.04
CA LEU A 494 9.74 -19.46 -18.97
C LEU A 494 10.57 -20.69 -18.60
N ASP A 495 11.78 -20.44 -18.14
CA ASP A 495 12.79 -21.44 -17.82
C ASP A 495 13.39 -21.12 -16.44
N PRO A 496 13.38 -22.07 -15.48
CA PRO A 496 13.96 -21.87 -14.15
C PRO A 496 15.43 -21.49 -14.15
N GLU A 497 16.20 -21.95 -15.13
CA GLU A 497 17.64 -21.66 -15.19
C GLU A 497 17.95 -20.30 -15.84
N ALA A 498 17.00 -19.72 -16.56
CA ALA A 498 17.21 -18.47 -17.31
C ALA A 498 17.11 -17.23 -16.42
N LEU A 499 18.01 -16.26 -16.61
CA LEU A 499 17.97 -14.96 -15.93
C LEU A 499 16.59 -14.30 -16.13
N THR A 500 15.89 -14.03 -15.03
CA THR A 500 14.52 -13.51 -15.05
C THR A 500 14.45 -12.08 -14.56
N ILE A 501 14.01 -11.17 -15.42
CA ILE A 501 13.73 -9.77 -15.09
C ILE A 501 12.24 -9.60 -14.75
N GLY A 502 11.95 -9.04 -13.59
CA GLY A 502 10.60 -8.63 -13.20
C GLY A 502 10.36 -7.15 -13.44
N PHE A 503 9.22 -6.81 -14.05
CA PHE A 503 8.69 -5.45 -14.09
C PHE A 503 7.22 -5.47 -13.68
N ALA A 504 6.90 -4.98 -12.48
CA ALA A 504 5.50 -4.83 -12.10
C ALA A 504 5.15 -3.59 -11.30
N ARG A 505 4.19 -2.82 -11.84
CA ARG A 505 3.69 -1.55 -11.29
C ARG A 505 2.50 -1.02 -12.08
N ARG A 506 1.95 0.13 -11.64
CA ARG A 506 1.00 0.88 -12.46
C ARG A 506 1.68 1.30 -13.77
N PHE A 507 1.02 1.03 -14.90
CA PHE A 507 1.45 1.55 -16.20
C PHE A 507 1.02 3.00 -16.36
N ALA A 508 1.99 3.85 -16.72
CA ALA A 508 1.86 5.27 -17.01
C ALA A 508 3.09 5.69 -17.83
N SER A 509 2.98 6.78 -18.59
CA SER A 509 4.04 7.28 -19.48
C SER A 509 5.38 7.47 -18.80
N TYR A 510 5.39 8.16 -17.65
CA TYR A 510 6.61 8.42 -16.89
C TYR A 510 7.24 7.16 -16.27
N LYS A 511 6.52 6.03 -16.18
CA LYS A 511 7.04 4.75 -15.67
C LYS A 511 7.77 3.93 -16.75
N ARG A 512 7.53 4.24 -18.03
CA ARG A 512 8.26 3.73 -19.21
C ARG A 512 8.37 2.20 -19.28
N GLY A 513 7.26 1.50 -19.10
CA GLY A 513 7.23 0.03 -19.15
C GLY A 513 7.67 -0.59 -20.48
N ASN A 514 7.64 0.19 -21.57
CA ASN A 514 8.09 -0.20 -22.90
C ASN A 514 9.52 0.29 -23.25
N LEU A 515 10.31 0.79 -22.28
CA LEU A 515 11.65 1.34 -22.57
C LEU A 515 12.58 0.29 -23.21
N LEU A 516 12.53 -0.96 -22.73
CA LEU A 516 13.25 -2.08 -23.33
C LEU A 516 12.80 -2.37 -24.78
N LEU A 517 11.62 -1.92 -25.21
CA LEU A 517 11.14 -2.17 -26.57
C LEU A 517 11.63 -1.12 -27.58
N LYS A 518 12.39 -0.11 -27.13
CA LYS A 518 12.96 0.93 -28.01
C LYS A 518 14.00 0.38 -28.99
N ASP A 519 14.72 -0.68 -28.62
CA ASP A 519 15.63 -1.42 -29.51
C ASP A 519 15.22 -2.91 -29.58
N PRO A 520 14.21 -3.25 -30.40
CA PRO A 520 13.71 -4.62 -30.47
C PRO A 520 14.78 -5.62 -30.92
N ARG A 521 15.78 -5.19 -31.71
CA ARG A 521 16.84 -6.08 -32.20
C ARG A 521 17.74 -6.53 -31.05
N ARG A 522 18.24 -5.60 -30.23
CA ARG A 522 19.08 -5.95 -29.07
C ARG A 522 18.33 -6.85 -28.10
N ILE A 523 17.09 -6.51 -27.71
CA ILE A 523 16.36 -7.37 -26.76
C ILE A 523 16.03 -8.75 -27.32
N ILE A 524 15.66 -8.87 -28.60
CA ILE A 524 15.43 -10.19 -29.22
C ILE A 524 16.69 -11.03 -29.15
N ASN A 525 17.86 -10.48 -29.48
CA ASN A 525 19.12 -11.20 -29.39
C ASN A 525 19.36 -11.75 -27.98
N LEU A 526 19.16 -10.93 -26.94
CA LEU A 526 19.30 -11.37 -25.54
C LEU A 526 18.29 -12.46 -25.14
N LEU A 527 17.03 -12.33 -25.57
CA LEU A 527 15.98 -13.32 -25.27
C LEU A 527 16.21 -14.66 -25.99
N THR A 528 16.89 -14.65 -27.13
CA THR A 528 17.12 -15.85 -27.96
C THR A 528 18.50 -16.50 -27.79
N ASP A 529 19.38 -15.91 -26.97
CA ASP A 529 20.68 -16.49 -26.60
C ASP A 529 20.46 -17.86 -25.94
N GLN A 530 21.08 -18.91 -26.49
CA GLN A 530 20.93 -20.29 -26.02
C GLN A 530 21.85 -20.61 -24.85
N ASP A 531 22.99 -19.93 -24.76
CA ASP A 531 24.01 -20.18 -23.74
C ASP A 531 23.72 -19.35 -22.47
N ARG A 532 23.14 -18.15 -22.65
CA ARG A 532 22.82 -17.21 -21.58
C ARG A 532 21.40 -16.66 -21.72
N PRO A 533 20.37 -17.51 -21.58
CA PRO A 533 19.00 -17.12 -21.88
C PRO A 533 18.48 -16.00 -20.97
N LEU A 534 17.80 -15.01 -21.55
CA LEU A 534 17.10 -13.96 -20.81
C LEU A 534 15.58 -14.18 -20.90
N GLN A 535 14.85 -13.86 -19.83
CA GLN A 535 13.39 -13.82 -19.85
C GLN A 535 12.83 -12.66 -19.01
N ILE A 536 11.61 -12.23 -19.32
CA ILE A 536 10.98 -11.05 -18.70
C ILE A 536 9.54 -11.37 -18.32
N ILE A 537 9.16 -11.00 -17.10
CA ILE A 537 7.79 -11.06 -16.62
C ILE A 537 7.28 -9.64 -16.32
N PHE A 538 6.26 -9.23 -17.06
CA PHE A 538 5.53 -7.99 -16.86
C PHE A 538 4.23 -8.23 -16.08
N ALA A 539 3.86 -7.30 -15.20
CA ALA A 539 2.53 -7.28 -14.61
C ALA A 539 2.13 -5.85 -14.21
N GLY A 540 0.86 -5.49 -14.33
CA GLY A 540 0.43 -4.16 -13.92
C GLY A 540 -0.88 -3.72 -14.54
N LYS A 541 -1.43 -2.64 -13.99
CA LYS A 541 -2.68 -2.02 -14.44
C LYS A 541 -2.43 -0.59 -14.89
N ALA A 542 -3.07 -0.16 -15.96
CA ALA A 542 -3.21 1.26 -16.30
C ALA A 542 -4.46 1.83 -15.62
N HIS A 543 -4.48 3.13 -15.32
CA HIS A 543 -5.71 3.75 -14.84
C HIS A 543 -6.78 3.71 -15.97
N PRO A 544 -8.10 3.54 -15.69
CA PRO A 544 -9.08 3.33 -16.76
C PRO A 544 -9.17 4.48 -17.78
N LYS A 545 -8.88 5.71 -17.31
CA LYS A 545 -8.82 6.94 -18.12
C LYS A 545 -7.42 7.24 -18.72
N ASP A 546 -6.43 6.37 -18.49
CA ASP A 546 -5.04 6.56 -18.94
C ASP A 546 -4.79 5.73 -20.21
N THR A 547 -5.16 6.30 -21.35
CA THR A 547 -5.06 5.67 -22.67
C THR A 547 -3.61 5.33 -23.03
N GLU A 548 -2.66 6.18 -22.66
CA GLU A 548 -1.23 5.97 -22.93
C GLU A 548 -0.69 4.78 -22.13
N GLY A 549 -1.05 4.67 -20.85
CA GLY A 549 -0.73 3.50 -20.03
C GLY A 549 -1.32 2.20 -20.59
N LYS A 550 -2.54 2.24 -21.14
CA LYS A 550 -3.16 1.08 -21.81
C LYS A 550 -2.46 0.72 -23.13
N ASP A 551 -2.00 1.71 -23.88
CA ASP A 551 -1.23 1.48 -25.11
C ASP A 551 0.14 0.86 -24.83
N ILE A 552 0.84 1.29 -23.77
CA ILE A 552 2.08 0.64 -23.33
C ILE A 552 1.86 -0.85 -23.04
N ILE A 553 0.78 -1.20 -22.33
CA ILE A 553 0.43 -2.61 -22.08
C ILE A 553 0.22 -3.34 -23.41
N ARG A 554 -0.56 -2.75 -24.32
CA ARG A 554 -0.81 -3.32 -25.66
C ARG A 554 0.50 -3.58 -26.39
N GLN A 555 1.42 -2.62 -26.47
CA GLN A 555 2.73 -2.78 -27.11
C GLN A 555 3.52 -3.97 -26.54
N ILE A 556 3.53 -4.13 -25.20
CA ILE A 556 4.20 -5.26 -24.53
C ILE A 556 3.56 -6.58 -24.91
N ILE A 557 2.22 -6.66 -24.96
CA ILE A 557 1.51 -7.88 -25.37
C ILE A 557 1.81 -8.25 -26.82
N HIS A 558 1.80 -7.28 -27.72
CA HIS A 558 2.13 -7.49 -29.13
C HIS A 558 3.56 -8.00 -29.29
N PHE A 559 4.52 -7.45 -28.55
CA PHE A 559 5.90 -7.96 -28.52
C PHE A 559 5.98 -9.37 -27.94
N ALA A 560 5.33 -9.62 -26.80
CA ALA A 560 5.34 -10.92 -26.13
C ALA A 560 4.73 -12.04 -26.97
N ASN A 561 3.81 -11.73 -27.89
CA ASN A 561 3.19 -12.73 -28.78
C ASN A 561 4.02 -13.09 -30.01
N GLN A 562 5.17 -12.44 -30.26
CA GLN A 562 6.02 -12.77 -31.41
C GLN A 562 6.65 -14.16 -31.26
N ASN A 563 6.64 -14.96 -32.33
CA ASN A 563 7.01 -16.38 -32.30
C ASN A 563 8.42 -16.67 -31.76
N ASN A 564 9.37 -15.77 -31.98
CA ASN A 564 10.76 -15.89 -31.54
C ASN A 564 10.97 -15.58 -30.05
N VAL A 565 10.06 -14.86 -29.39
CA VAL A 565 10.21 -14.45 -27.98
C VAL A 565 9.09 -14.92 -27.05
N ARG A 566 7.98 -15.46 -27.58
CA ARG A 566 6.78 -15.86 -26.81
C ARG A 566 7.01 -16.86 -25.68
N ARG A 567 8.14 -17.60 -25.71
CA ARG A 567 8.53 -18.51 -24.61
C ARG A 567 9.30 -17.80 -23.48
N ARG A 568 9.75 -16.56 -23.69
CA ARG A 568 10.65 -15.82 -22.79
C ARG A 568 10.02 -14.53 -22.26
N VAL A 569 8.89 -14.08 -22.79
CA VAL A 569 8.22 -12.85 -22.34
C VAL A 569 6.79 -13.15 -21.95
N VAL A 570 6.44 -12.89 -20.69
CA VAL A 570 5.10 -13.16 -20.14
C VAL A 570 4.51 -11.88 -19.56
N PHE A 571 3.22 -11.64 -19.81
CA PHE A 571 2.44 -10.62 -19.14
C PHE A 571 1.36 -11.26 -18.25
N LEU A 572 1.39 -10.98 -16.95
CA LEU A 572 0.40 -11.46 -15.99
C LEU A 572 -0.68 -10.39 -15.77
N GLU A 573 -1.92 -10.75 -16.06
CA GLU A 573 -3.10 -9.90 -15.87
C GLU A 573 -3.45 -9.73 -14.38
N ASP A 574 -4.15 -8.64 -14.07
CA ASP A 574 -4.76 -8.37 -12.76
C ASP A 574 -3.76 -8.29 -11.60
N TYR A 575 -2.64 -7.61 -11.82
CA TYR A 575 -1.63 -7.37 -10.79
C TYR A 575 -2.23 -6.88 -9.46
N ASN A 576 -1.95 -7.62 -8.39
CA ASN A 576 -2.41 -7.41 -7.02
C ASN A 576 -1.35 -7.90 -6.02
N ILE A 577 -1.65 -7.87 -4.71
CA ILE A 577 -0.71 -8.33 -3.66
C ILE A 577 -0.23 -9.78 -3.88
N ASP A 578 -1.12 -10.66 -4.33
CA ASP A 578 -0.80 -12.06 -4.57
C ASP A 578 0.27 -12.23 -5.67
N ILE A 579 0.03 -11.64 -6.85
CA ILE A 579 1.03 -11.65 -7.95
C ILE A 579 2.33 -10.95 -7.50
N ALA A 580 2.21 -9.86 -6.75
CA ALA A 580 3.37 -9.13 -6.24
C ALA A 580 4.26 -10.02 -5.36
N ARG A 581 3.69 -10.86 -4.47
CA ARG A 581 4.47 -11.79 -3.63
C ARG A 581 5.32 -12.72 -4.49
N PHE A 582 4.74 -13.40 -5.48
CA PHE A 582 5.52 -14.31 -6.33
C PHE A 582 6.61 -13.58 -7.12
N LEU A 583 6.31 -12.41 -7.69
CA LEU A 583 7.28 -11.67 -8.49
C LEU A 583 8.46 -11.16 -7.66
N VAL A 584 8.22 -10.50 -6.52
CA VAL A 584 9.31 -9.92 -5.71
C VAL A 584 10.15 -10.98 -5.00
N ARG A 585 9.70 -12.24 -4.96
CA ARG A 585 10.41 -13.38 -4.35
C ARG A 585 11.18 -14.21 -5.38
N GLY A 586 10.70 -14.29 -6.62
CA GLY A 586 11.18 -15.29 -7.58
C GLY A 586 11.92 -14.76 -8.80
N VAL A 587 11.94 -13.46 -9.07
CA VAL A 587 12.76 -12.92 -10.18
C VAL A 587 14.21 -12.73 -9.73
N ASP A 588 15.15 -12.62 -10.68
CA ASP A 588 16.56 -12.39 -10.37
C ASP A 588 16.90 -10.89 -10.31
N VAL A 589 16.29 -10.11 -11.21
CA VAL A 589 16.45 -8.65 -11.29
C VAL A 589 15.10 -7.95 -11.26
N TRP A 590 14.97 -6.96 -10.39
CA TRP A 590 13.82 -6.05 -10.35
C TRP A 590 14.12 -4.77 -11.12
N LEU A 591 13.45 -4.55 -12.24
CA LEU A 591 13.67 -3.40 -13.11
C LEU A 591 12.74 -2.23 -12.74
N ASN A 592 13.32 -1.05 -12.53
CA ASN A 592 12.60 0.16 -12.18
C ASN A 592 13.16 1.39 -12.90
N ASN A 593 12.53 1.81 -13.99
CA ASN A 593 13.03 2.88 -14.86
C ASN A 593 12.08 4.09 -15.00
N PRO A 594 11.55 4.68 -13.89
CA PRO A 594 10.74 5.89 -13.99
C PRO A 594 11.60 7.07 -14.46
N ARG A 595 10.95 8.03 -15.11
CA ARG A 595 11.56 9.33 -15.43
C ARG A 595 11.86 10.06 -14.12
N ARG A 596 13.09 10.52 -13.97
CA ARG A 596 13.48 11.36 -12.83
C ARG A 596 12.93 12.79 -13.01
N PRO A 597 12.42 13.47 -11.96
CA PRO A 597 12.22 13.00 -10.58
C PRO A 597 10.74 12.65 -10.27
N MET A 598 10.12 11.84 -11.13
CA MET A 598 8.67 11.55 -11.08
C MET A 598 8.32 10.40 -10.12
N GLU A 599 9.30 9.76 -9.48
CA GLU A 599 9.10 8.79 -8.41
C GLU A 599 9.35 9.42 -7.04
N ALA A 600 8.30 9.54 -6.22
CA ALA A 600 8.46 10.05 -4.86
C ALA A 600 9.25 9.10 -3.95
N SER A 601 9.08 7.78 -4.12
CA SER A 601 9.79 6.77 -3.34
C SER A 601 9.87 5.46 -4.14
N GLY A 602 8.92 4.53 -3.95
CA GLY A 602 8.83 3.27 -4.68
C GLY A 602 9.16 2.07 -3.78
N THR A 603 8.14 1.40 -3.24
CA THR A 603 8.35 0.32 -2.25
C THR A 603 8.60 -1.06 -2.86
N SER A 604 8.34 -1.28 -4.16
CA SER A 604 8.46 -2.62 -4.76
C SER A 604 9.90 -3.15 -4.81
N GLY A 605 10.86 -2.29 -5.13
CA GLY A 605 12.28 -2.68 -5.13
C GLY A 605 12.81 -3.03 -3.73
N MET A 606 12.25 -2.41 -2.68
CA MET A 606 12.56 -2.75 -1.29
C MET A 606 12.11 -4.20 -0.97
N LYS A 607 10.95 -4.63 -1.50
CA LYS A 607 10.40 -5.99 -1.33
C LYS A 607 11.23 -7.03 -2.04
N ALA A 608 11.69 -6.67 -3.24
CA ALA A 608 12.54 -7.53 -4.04
C ALA A 608 13.88 -7.76 -3.33
N ALA A 609 14.51 -6.68 -2.87
CA ALA A 609 15.82 -6.74 -2.20
C ALA A 609 15.86 -7.68 -1.00
N VAL A 610 14.88 -7.60 -0.09
CA VAL A 610 14.85 -8.44 1.12
C VAL A 610 14.61 -9.93 0.85
N ASN A 611 14.21 -10.28 -0.37
CA ASN A 611 14.09 -11.66 -0.85
C ASN A 611 15.33 -12.15 -1.62
N GLY A 612 16.37 -11.33 -1.73
CA GLY A 612 17.56 -11.66 -2.49
C GLY A 612 17.48 -11.34 -3.98
N VAL A 613 16.55 -10.49 -4.40
CA VAL A 613 16.45 -10.00 -5.77
C VAL A 613 17.25 -8.70 -5.93
N LEU A 614 18.10 -8.63 -6.95
CA LEU A 614 18.90 -7.43 -7.21
C LEU A 614 18.09 -6.37 -7.96
N ASN A 615 18.32 -5.10 -7.65
CA ASN A 615 17.60 -4.00 -8.29
C ASN A 615 18.45 -3.38 -9.42
N MET A 616 17.80 -3.09 -10.54
CA MET A 616 18.32 -2.22 -11.60
C MET A 616 17.35 -1.05 -11.74
N SER A 617 17.78 0.16 -11.35
CA SER A 617 16.85 1.29 -11.24
C SER A 617 17.46 2.62 -11.65
N THR A 618 16.65 3.55 -12.16
CA THR A 618 17.08 4.96 -12.30
C THR A 618 17.33 5.55 -10.92
N SER A 619 18.25 6.53 -10.84
CA SER A 619 18.55 7.27 -9.60
C SER A 619 17.44 8.27 -9.26
N ASP A 620 16.28 7.73 -8.85
CA ASP A 620 15.10 8.49 -8.44
C ASP A 620 14.42 7.84 -7.23
N GLY A 621 13.56 8.61 -6.54
CA GLY A 621 12.80 8.16 -5.38
C GLY A 621 13.66 7.52 -4.30
N TRP A 622 13.31 6.29 -3.90
CA TRP A 622 14.01 5.54 -2.85
C TRP A 622 15.42 5.09 -3.27
N TRP A 623 15.66 4.91 -4.57
CA TRP A 623 16.90 4.31 -5.06
C TRP A 623 18.11 5.21 -4.85
N CYS A 624 17.91 6.53 -4.79
CA CYS A 624 18.95 7.47 -4.37
C CYS A 624 19.50 7.18 -2.96
N GLU A 625 18.68 6.60 -2.09
CA GLU A 625 19.07 6.21 -0.73
C GLU A 625 19.43 4.71 -0.64
N GLY A 626 18.86 3.90 -1.53
CA GLY A 626 18.99 2.45 -1.55
C GLY A 626 20.14 1.91 -2.37
N TYR A 627 20.70 2.69 -3.30
CA TYR A 627 21.83 2.26 -4.12
C TYR A 627 23.11 2.10 -3.31
N THR A 628 23.82 1.01 -3.58
CA THR A 628 25.22 0.79 -3.24
C THR A 628 25.88 0.06 -4.39
N GLN A 629 27.15 0.35 -4.67
CA GLN A 629 27.90 -0.19 -5.81
C GLN A 629 27.87 -1.72 -5.87
N ASP A 630 27.94 -2.37 -4.70
CA ASP A 630 27.95 -3.82 -4.55
C ASP A 630 26.55 -4.42 -4.27
N GLY A 631 25.45 -3.71 -4.57
CA GLY A 631 24.09 -4.15 -4.20
C GLY A 631 23.03 -4.06 -5.32
N GLY A 632 23.39 -3.58 -6.50
CA GLY A 632 22.51 -3.45 -7.66
C GLY A 632 23.09 -2.50 -8.69
N TRP A 633 22.24 -2.00 -9.58
CA TRP A 633 22.65 -1.17 -10.71
C TRP A 633 21.85 0.13 -10.78
N VAL A 634 22.53 1.20 -11.22
CA VAL A 634 21.90 2.48 -11.53
C VAL A 634 21.83 2.67 -13.04
N ILE A 635 20.66 3.04 -13.54
CA ILE A 635 20.46 3.43 -14.94
C ILE A 635 20.80 4.90 -15.09
N GLY A 636 21.75 5.20 -15.99
CA GLY A 636 22.26 6.55 -16.23
C GLY A 636 23.06 7.10 -15.05
N VAL A 637 23.33 8.41 -15.06
CA VAL A 637 24.15 9.10 -14.03
C VAL A 637 23.36 10.14 -13.21
N GLY A 638 22.03 10.06 -13.22
CA GLY A 638 21.16 10.99 -12.46
C GLY A 638 20.99 12.37 -13.11
N GLU A 639 21.22 12.46 -14.41
CA GLU A 639 21.02 13.64 -15.24
C GLU A 639 19.55 14.10 -15.27
N ASN A 640 19.35 15.38 -15.54
CA ASN A 640 18.05 15.93 -15.92
C ASN A 640 18.09 16.22 -17.42
N TYR A 641 17.10 15.74 -18.15
CA TYR A 641 16.99 15.93 -19.59
C TYR A 641 15.80 16.87 -19.88
N GLU A 642 15.96 17.76 -20.85
CA GLU A 642 14.86 18.60 -21.35
C GLU A 642 14.02 17.85 -22.39
N ASP A 643 14.67 17.04 -23.22
CA ASP A 643 14.03 16.19 -24.23
C ASP A 643 13.78 14.78 -23.70
N ASN A 644 12.50 14.44 -23.60
CA ASN A 644 12.02 13.16 -23.12
C ASN A 644 12.36 11.99 -24.06
N ASP A 645 12.44 12.20 -25.37
CA ASP A 645 12.76 11.16 -26.35
C ASP A 645 14.25 10.87 -26.36
N TYR A 646 15.08 11.93 -26.27
CA TYR A 646 16.51 11.78 -26.10
C TYR A 646 16.86 11.04 -24.79
N GLN A 647 16.20 11.38 -23.68
CA GLN A 647 16.34 10.65 -22.42
C GLN A 647 16.05 9.15 -22.60
N ASP A 648 14.94 8.82 -23.26
CA ASP A 648 14.55 7.42 -23.45
C ASP A 648 15.54 6.67 -24.32
N LEU A 649 16.13 7.32 -25.33
CA LEU A 649 17.20 6.74 -26.14
C LEU A 649 18.43 6.43 -25.28
N VAL A 650 18.96 7.43 -24.57
CA VAL A 650 20.18 7.30 -23.76
C VAL A 650 20.01 6.25 -22.67
N GLU A 651 18.92 6.32 -21.90
CA GLU A 651 18.70 5.40 -20.80
C GLU A 651 18.35 3.98 -21.29
N SER A 652 17.70 3.83 -22.45
CA SER A 652 17.54 2.51 -23.07
C SER A 652 18.89 1.90 -23.43
N GLN A 653 19.82 2.66 -24.03
CA GLN A 653 21.15 2.15 -24.35
C GLN A 653 21.93 1.79 -23.07
N ALA A 654 21.86 2.62 -22.04
CA ALA A 654 22.48 2.35 -20.75
C ALA A 654 21.97 1.05 -20.10
N ILE A 655 20.67 0.74 -20.21
CA ILE A 655 20.12 -0.54 -19.73
C ILE A 655 20.75 -1.72 -20.48
N TYR A 656 20.82 -1.64 -21.81
CA TYR A 656 21.41 -2.73 -22.60
C TYR A 656 22.89 -2.93 -22.32
N ASP A 657 23.66 -1.85 -22.26
CA ASP A 657 25.09 -1.93 -21.98
C ASP A 657 25.34 -2.55 -20.59
N MET A 658 24.48 -2.23 -19.61
CA MET A 658 24.51 -2.85 -18.29
C MET A 658 24.16 -4.34 -18.33
N LEU A 659 23.11 -4.71 -19.08
CA LEU A 659 22.69 -6.10 -19.23
C LEU A 659 23.77 -6.96 -19.89
N GLU A 660 24.31 -6.50 -21.01
CA GLU A 660 25.27 -7.22 -21.85
C GLU A 660 26.64 -7.36 -21.20
N ASN A 661 27.15 -6.29 -20.57
CA ASN A 661 28.52 -6.25 -20.08
C ASN A 661 28.67 -6.63 -18.60
N GLU A 662 27.61 -6.51 -17.80
CA GLU A 662 27.69 -6.73 -16.35
C GLU A 662 26.68 -7.77 -15.85
N VAL A 663 25.38 -7.54 -16.03
CA VAL A 663 24.33 -8.33 -15.37
C VAL A 663 24.30 -9.78 -15.86
N ILE A 664 24.22 -9.99 -17.18
CA ILE A 664 24.16 -11.32 -17.79
C ILE A 664 25.46 -12.09 -17.54
N PRO A 665 26.67 -11.53 -17.80
CA PRO A 665 27.91 -12.23 -17.46
C PRO A 665 28.03 -12.60 -15.99
N LEU A 666 27.67 -11.70 -15.07
CA LEU A 666 27.72 -11.96 -13.63
C LEU A 666 26.76 -13.07 -13.21
N PHE A 667 25.54 -13.09 -13.76
CA PHE A 667 24.54 -14.11 -13.44
C PHE A 667 24.94 -15.49 -13.93
N TYR A 668 25.62 -15.62 -15.08
CA TYR A 668 25.98 -16.91 -15.69
C TYR A 668 27.39 -17.41 -15.35
N THR A 669 28.23 -16.57 -14.74
CA THR A 669 29.54 -17.02 -14.26
C THR A 669 29.35 -18.00 -13.09
N ARG A 670 29.98 -19.18 -13.18
CA ARG A 670 29.89 -20.27 -12.19
C ARG A 670 31.28 -20.61 -11.64
N SER A 671 31.36 -20.89 -10.34
CA SER A 671 32.55 -21.51 -9.72
C SER A 671 32.59 -23.02 -9.96
N ALA A 672 33.65 -23.69 -9.48
CA ALA A 672 33.85 -25.13 -9.67
C ALA A 672 32.73 -26.02 -9.09
N ASP A 673 31.99 -25.51 -8.11
CA ASP A 673 30.80 -26.13 -7.48
C ASP A 673 29.47 -25.66 -8.10
N ASN A 674 29.53 -25.03 -9.29
CA ASN A 674 28.38 -24.54 -10.05
C ASN A 674 27.54 -23.45 -9.35
N LEU A 675 28.14 -22.63 -8.48
CA LEU A 675 27.46 -21.51 -7.82
C LEU A 675 27.85 -20.14 -8.41
N PRO A 676 26.93 -19.17 -8.53
CA PRO A 676 27.24 -17.80 -8.91
C PRO A 676 27.74 -16.98 -7.70
N ARG A 677 28.94 -17.27 -7.20
CA ARG A 677 29.47 -16.69 -5.96
C ARG A 677 29.47 -15.16 -5.94
N ALA A 678 29.81 -14.52 -7.05
CA ALA A 678 29.83 -13.06 -7.14
C ALA A 678 28.41 -12.46 -7.13
N TRP A 679 27.44 -13.12 -7.77
CA TRP A 679 26.02 -12.74 -7.71
C TRP A 679 25.46 -12.86 -6.29
N ILE A 680 25.71 -14.00 -5.63
CA ILE A 680 25.24 -14.26 -4.26
C ILE A 680 25.84 -13.25 -3.28
N ARG A 681 27.12 -12.91 -3.43
CA ARG A 681 27.75 -11.84 -2.64
C ARG A 681 27.03 -10.50 -2.83
N ARG A 682 26.68 -10.14 -4.07
CA ARG A 682 25.93 -8.92 -4.37
C ARG A 682 24.54 -8.93 -3.73
N ILE A 683 23.86 -10.08 -3.78
CA ILE A 683 22.57 -10.29 -3.10
C ILE A 683 22.69 -9.99 -1.59
N LYS A 684 23.64 -10.65 -0.92
CA LYS A 684 23.86 -10.48 0.52
C LYS A 684 24.15 -9.03 0.88
N ASN A 685 25.04 -8.37 0.13
CA ASN A 685 25.33 -6.95 0.32
C ASN A 685 24.10 -6.07 0.13
N SER A 686 23.26 -6.37 -0.86
CA SER A 686 21.99 -5.67 -1.09
C SER A 686 21.04 -5.79 0.11
N ILE A 687 20.84 -7.00 0.64
CA ILE A 687 20.00 -7.25 1.82
C ILE A 687 20.51 -6.48 3.03
N LYS A 688 21.80 -6.59 3.36
CA LYS A 688 22.42 -5.90 4.50
C LYS A 688 22.28 -4.38 4.41
N TRP A 689 22.35 -3.84 3.20
CA TRP A 689 22.18 -2.41 2.98
C TRP A 689 20.71 -1.98 3.09
N ILE A 690 19.79 -2.72 2.48
CA ILE A 690 18.42 -2.28 2.27
C ILE A 690 17.53 -2.61 3.47
N ALA A 691 17.62 -3.81 4.03
CA ALA A 691 16.68 -4.30 5.04
C ALA A 691 16.58 -3.43 6.32
N PRO A 692 17.69 -2.98 6.96
CA PRO A 692 17.60 -2.11 8.14
C PRO A 692 17.12 -0.69 7.81
N ARG A 693 17.27 -0.25 6.56
CA ARG A 693 16.91 1.12 6.12
C ARG A 693 15.47 1.20 5.67
N PHE A 694 14.99 0.21 4.92
CA PHE A 694 13.70 0.25 4.23
C PHE A 694 12.67 -0.69 4.85
N ASN A 695 12.68 -0.83 6.18
CA ASN A 695 11.62 -1.50 6.92
C ASN A 695 10.63 -0.48 7.53
N THR A 696 9.36 -0.89 7.61
CA THR A 696 8.29 -0.05 8.16
C THR A 696 8.31 0.05 9.68
N HIS A 697 8.97 -0.85 10.41
CA HIS A 697 9.17 -0.69 11.86
C HIS A 697 9.97 0.59 12.15
N ARG A 698 11.11 0.78 11.48
CA ARG A 698 11.93 1.99 11.54
C ARG A 698 11.12 3.22 11.14
N MET A 699 10.37 3.13 10.04
CA MET A 699 9.54 4.23 9.55
C MET A 699 8.48 4.64 10.59
N VAL A 700 7.72 3.70 11.14
CA VAL A 700 6.67 3.95 12.14
C VAL A 700 7.28 4.43 13.46
N ALA A 701 8.43 3.90 13.86
CA ALA A 701 9.18 4.39 15.03
C ALA A 701 9.60 5.86 14.83
N GLU A 702 10.10 6.24 13.65
CA GLU A 702 10.41 7.63 13.30
C GLU A 702 9.17 8.52 13.34
N TYR A 703 8.04 8.10 12.75
CA TYR A 703 6.77 8.83 12.85
C TYR A 703 6.36 9.02 14.31
N THR A 704 6.50 7.98 15.12
CA THR A 704 6.13 8.00 16.55
C THR A 704 6.97 9.00 17.33
N GLN A 705 8.29 8.94 17.17
CA GLN A 705 9.24 9.79 17.90
C GLN A 705 9.24 11.24 17.42
N ARG A 706 9.16 11.46 16.10
CA ARG A 706 9.33 12.79 15.49
C ARG A 706 8.01 13.54 15.38
N PHE A 707 6.88 12.83 15.19
CA PHE A 707 5.57 13.43 14.96
C PHE A 707 4.52 13.05 15.99
N TYR A 708 4.18 11.77 16.16
CA TYR A 708 3.00 11.41 16.97
C TYR A 708 3.13 11.82 18.44
N ASN A 709 4.22 11.45 19.12
CA ASN A 709 4.40 11.82 20.52
C ASN A 709 4.55 13.35 20.70
N PRO A 710 5.38 14.06 19.91
CA PRO A 710 5.45 15.53 20.00
C PRO A 710 4.13 16.25 19.69
N SER A 711 3.38 15.82 18.66
CA SER A 711 2.08 16.40 18.32
C SER A 711 1.03 16.11 19.39
N ALA A 712 1.02 14.91 19.98
CA ALA A 712 0.13 14.60 21.09
C ALA A 712 0.42 15.48 22.31
N ALA A 713 1.70 15.69 22.65
CA ALA A 713 2.10 16.58 23.73
C ALA A 713 1.71 18.04 23.46
N LYS A 714 1.94 18.55 22.25
CA LYS A 714 1.54 19.91 21.85
C LYS A 714 0.03 20.10 21.86
N TRP A 715 -0.71 19.13 21.34
CA TRP A 715 -2.18 19.12 21.36
C TRP A 715 -2.68 19.24 22.79
N ARG A 716 -2.25 18.34 23.69
CA ARG A 716 -2.63 18.38 25.12
C ARG A 716 -2.29 19.72 25.75
N TYR A 717 -1.06 20.20 25.57
CA TYR A 717 -0.62 21.48 26.11
C TYR A 717 -1.50 22.65 25.67
N LEU A 718 -1.94 22.67 24.41
CA LEU A 718 -2.77 23.75 23.87
C LEU A 718 -4.26 23.60 24.22
N THR A 719 -4.76 22.38 24.41
CA THR A 719 -6.18 22.11 24.68
C THR A 719 -6.53 21.97 26.17
N GLU A 720 -5.53 21.81 27.04
CA GLU A 720 -5.70 21.87 28.49
C GLU A 720 -6.35 23.19 28.94
N GLU A 721 -6.96 23.17 30.13
CA GLU A 721 -7.59 24.35 30.75
C GLU A 721 -8.59 25.04 29.80
N SER A 722 -9.48 24.27 29.14
CA SER A 722 -10.46 24.76 28.17
C SER A 722 -9.84 25.60 27.04
N CYS A 723 -8.73 25.09 26.51
CA CYS A 723 -7.95 25.69 25.44
C CYS A 723 -7.41 27.11 25.75
N ALA A 724 -7.23 27.48 27.02
CA ALA A 724 -6.77 28.82 27.41
C ALA A 724 -5.44 29.20 26.73
N ARG A 725 -4.52 28.23 26.60
CA ARG A 725 -3.20 28.46 25.97
C ARG A 725 -3.30 28.67 24.47
N ALA A 726 -4.16 27.93 23.77
CA ALA A 726 -4.42 28.16 22.35
C ALA A 726 -5.04 29.54 22.09
N LYS A 727 -5.98 29.97 22.94
CA LYS A 727 -6.59 31.30 22.88
C LYS A 727 -5.56 32.40 23.06
N ALA A 728 -4.71 32.29 24.08
CA ALA A 728 -3.61 33.24 24.31
C ALA A 728 -2.61 33.28 23.16
N PHE A 729 -2.22 32.12 22.61
CA PHE A 729 -1.27 32.05 21.49
C PHE A 729 -1.81 32.67 20.20
N SER A 730 -3.09 32.43 19.89
CA SER A 730 -3.76 33.05 18.75
C SER A 730 -3.82 34.57 18.87
N ASN A 731 -4.12 35.08 20.07
CA ASN A 731 -4.15 36.52 20.34
C ASN A 731 -2.77 37.18 20.24
N TRP A 732 -1.70 36.46 20.58
CA TRP A 732 -0.33 36.97 20.43
C TRP A 732 0.13 37.06 18.97
N LYS A 733 -0.35 36.17 18.10
CA LYS A 733 -0.06 36.19 16.65
C LYS A 733 -0.84 37.25 15.86
N SER A 734 -2.00 37.65 16.38
CA SER A 734 -2.90 38.63 15.78
C SER A 734 -2.41 40.04 16.05
#